data_AF-A0A553NFE2-F1
#
_entry.id   AF-A0A553NFE2-F1
#
_cell.length_a   1.000
_cell.length_b   1.000
_cell.length_c   1.000
_cell.angle_alpha   90.00
_cell.angle_beta   90.00
_cell.angle_gamma   90.00
#
_symmetry.space_group_name_H-M   'P 1'
#
loop_
_entity.id
_entity.type
_entity.pdbx_description
1 polymer ?
#
loop_
_entity_poly.entity_id
_entity_poly.type
_entity_poly.pdbx_seq_one_letter_code
_entity_poly.pdbx_strand_id
1 'polypeptide(L)'
;MMRKHSSHIEAGSSSCCSGTCYCSKKVKVTICVVIWTVIAVIVALILAVIIKAATLQELFERMELGARDDPVFMSATEQEILERSQRLVDAISYRTISFSGTNLSLEAMTDFGTFLERVFPNLHDSDFVTFTPINTYSRLYRIEGTEKTLNPYLLCAHMDVVPEGDFDLWTHDPFDAGIVTESDGQDYIFGRGAIDDKHAVLGIMEALEYKVVNKEQPKRTFYIGFGHDEEVSGYLGAAEISITLEKMLKDNGEELDFLLDEGMFVVADIIPGINVPLIYIGVAEKGWAVVDLDAEGDQVHSSTPPLESSIGILAHGVANMEDNKQPSMFGKGPEIDTLRYAAPHATFLLKMILGNLWLFSGLVSSALELSSQTDSIQRTTTAVTIFNAGVKENVVPSQAHAVVNHRIHPSDNLEDVLELDRENADRVKVTLRDSFPPSEVSSYSNDVIPFQIVVNSALEVFPDAKPVPGLMVANTDTFHYKNLTDKIYRFTPVYNLPEDIARFHGIDERISVDIYSKVVQFYYRLMVNADFDVKIAPTAQVEVKPEEVEEFLEILEESDYESPINNTDSNLLPLTKVMEESDENSANETDSHLMILQDIPEEPNENPSNETDSGLPPSQDILEEDFDAMPVNETYSDMLPLESAPKDLDLYDLTPEEETFSNRTID
;
A
#
# COMPACT_ATOMS: atom_id res chain seq x y z
N MET A 1 -48.92 -24.29 -70.65
CA MET A 1 -48.83 -25.49 -71.52
C MET A 1 -47.84 -26.46 -70.85
N MET A 2 -48.30 -27.53 -70.17
CA MET A 2 -48.39 -28.91 -70.71
C MET A 2 -47.09 -29.33 -71.44
N ARG A 3 -46.31 -30.35 -71.07
CA ARG A 3 -46.62 -31.76 -70.72
C ARG A 3 -45.31 -32.42 -70.21
N LYS A 4 -45.36 -33.21 -69.13
CA LYS A 4 -45.25 -34.69 -69.07
C LYS A 4 -44.01 -35.31 -69.74
N HIS A 5 -43.16 -35.96 -68.93
CA HIS A 5 -42.76 -37.35 -69.16
C HIS A 5 -42.66 -38.10 -67.83
N SER A 6 -43.16 -39.34 -67.83
CA SER A 6 -43.35 -40.27 -66.71
C SER A 6 -43.15 -41.70 -67.23
N SER A 7 -42.83 -42.62 -66.30
CA SER A 7 -42.67 -44.09 -66.36
C SER A 7 -41.26 -44.57 -66.77
N HIS A 8 -40.60 -45.50 -66.06
CA HIS A 8 -41.01 -46.73 -65.35
C HIS A 8 -40.41 -46.79 -63.92
N ILE A 9 -41.08 -47.18 -62.83
CA ILE A 9 -41.59 -48.50 -62.36
C ILE A 9 -40.57 -49.64 -62.41
N GLU A 10 -40.00 -49.98 -61.25
CA GLU A 10 -39.95 -51.37 -60.77
C GLU A 10 -39.95 -51.40 -59.22
N ALA A 11 -40.93 -52.10 -58.68
CA ALA A 11 -41.09 -52.39 -57.27
C ALA A 11 -40.65 -53.85 -57.03
N GLY A 12 -39.72 -54.06 -56.11
CA GLY A 12 -39.26 -55.36 -55.65
C GLY A 12 -39.32 -55.47 -54.12
N SER A 13 -40.38 -56.11 -53.65
CA SER A 13 -40.47 -56.97 -52.45
C SER A 13 -39.81 -56.54 -51.14
N SER A 14 -40.66 -56.11 -50.20
CA SER A 14 -40.81 -56.66 -48.84
C SER A 14 -39.58 -57.27 -48.15
N SER A 15 -39.02 -56.51 -47.21
CA SER A 15 -38.57 -57.07 -45.93
C SER A 15 -39.07 -56.16 -44.82
N CYS A 16 -39.87 -56.77 -43.93
CA CYS A 16 -40.35 -56.21 -42.69
C CYS A 16 -39.16 -55.82 -41.81
N CYS A 17 -38.99 -54.54 -41.52
CA CYS A 17 -38.35 -54.10 -40.29
C CYS A 17 -39.29 -53.14 -39.58
N SER A 18 -40.21 -53.73 -38.82
CA SER A 18 -40.84 -53.11 -37.66
C SER A 18 -39.75 -52.76 -36.64
N GLY A 19 -39.08 -51.63 -36.86
CA GLY A 19 -38.14 -51.03 -35.92
C GLY A 19 -38.80 -49.82 -35.28
N THR A 20 -39.70 -50.05 -34.32
CA THR A 20 -39.96 -49.06 -33.27
C THR A 20 -38.62 -48.46 -32.85
N CYS A 21 -38.50 -47.12 -32.87
CA CYS A 21 -37.34 -46.41 -32.35
C CYS A 21 -37.22 -46.70 -30.84
N TYR A 22 -36.65 -47.86 -30.53
CA TYR A 22 -36.45 -48.41 -29.22
C TYR A 22 -35.21 -47.72 -28.67
N CYS A 23 -35.37 -46.47 -28.21
CA CYS A 23 -34.44 -45.92 -27.22
C CYS A 23 -34.53 -46.90 -26.04
N SER A 24 -33.58 -47.83 -25.97
CA SER A 24 -33.72 -49.03 -25.15
C SER A 24 -34.01 -48.62 -23.71
N LYS A 25 -34.86 -49.36 -22.99
CA LYS A 25 -35.11 -49.11 -21.56
C LYS A 25 -33.82 -48.86 -20.77
N LYS A 26 -32.70 -49.48 -21.18
CA LYS A 26 -31.37 -49.26 -20.62
C LYS A 26 -30.87 -47.83 -20.81
N VAL A 27 -30.98 -47.25 -22.01
CA VAL A 27 -30.57 -45.85 -22.27
C VAL A 27 -31.38 -44.86 -21.43
N LYS A 28 -32.70 -45.04 -21.31
CA LYS A 28 -33.53 -44.19 -20.45
C LYS A 28 -33.17 -44.33 -18.96
N VAL A 29 -32.91 -45.55 -18.50
CA VAL A 29 -32.46 -45.80 -17.12
C VAL A 29 -31.08 -45.18 -16.88
N THR A 30 -30.14 -45.33 -17.80
CA THR A 30 -28.81 -44.71 -17.69
C THR A 30 -28.89 -43.18 -17.65
N ILE A 31 -29.69 -42.56 -18.52
CA ILE A 31 -29.91 -41.10 -18.51
C ILE A 31 -30.54 -40.66 -17.18
N CYS A 32 -31.56 -41.36 -16.69
CA CYS A 32 -32.17 -41.05 -15.39
C CYS A 32 -31.17 -41.20 -14.25
N VAL A 33 -30.35 -42.26 -14.22
CA VAL A 33 -29.32 -42.46 -13.20
C VAL A 33 -28.30 -41.31 -13.24
N VAL A 34 -27.80 -40.93 -14.42
CA VAL A 34 -26.88 -39.80 -14.57
C VAL A 34 -27.50 -38.50 -14.04
N ILE A 35 -28.74 -38.19 -14.41
CA ILE A 35 -29.44 -36.99 -13.93
C ILE A 35 -29.60 -37.00 -12.41
N TRP A 36 -30.05 -38.11 -11.83
CA TRP A 36 -30.23 -38.22 -10.38
C TRP A 36 -28.92 -38.18 -9.61
N THR A 37 -27.84 -38.76 -10.16
CA THR A 37 -26.50 -38.64 -9.60
C THR A 37 -26.03 -37.19 -9.59
N VAL A 38 -26.20 -36.46 -10.69
CA VAL A 38 -25.86 -35.03 -10.77
C VAL A 38 -26.67 -34.21 -9.76
N ILE A 39 -27.97 -34.46 -9.65
CA ILE A 39 -28.83 -33.78 -8.67
C ILE A 39 -28.36 -34.10 -7.23
N ALA A 40 -28.06 -35.37 -6.94
CA ALA A 40 -27.57 -35.77 -5.62
C ALA A 40 -26.24 -35.09 -5.26
N VAL A 41 -25.32 -34.98 -6.22
CA VAL A 41 -24.05 -34.25 -6.03
C VAL A 41 -24.29 -32.77 -5.76
N ILE A 42 -25.18 -32.11 -6.53
CA ILE A 42 -25.53 -30.70 -6.31
C ILE A 42 -26.16 -30.50 -4.93
N VAL A 43 -27.09 -31.36 -4.53
CA VAL A 43 -27.73 -31.29 -3.20
C VAL A 43 -26.69 -31.50 -2.10
N ALA A 44 -25.79 -32.47 -2.24
CA ALA A 44 -24.71 -32.71 -1.29
C ALA A 44 -23.76 -31.49 -1.19
N LEU A 45 -23.42 -30.86 -2.32
CA LEU A 45 -22.61 -29.65 -2.34
C LEU A 45 -23.32 -28.47 -1.65
N ILE A 46 -24.60 -28.25 -1.93
CA ILE A 46 -25.40 -27.20 -1.28
C ILE A 46 -25.46 -27.45 0.23
N LEU A 47 -25.70 -28.70 0.66
CA LEU A 47 -25.70 -29.06 2.07
C LEU A 47 -24.32 -28.82 2.70
N ALA A 48 -23.22 -29.17 2.02
CA ALA A 48 -21.88 -28.90 2.51
C ALA A 48 -21.60 -27.40 2.68
N VAL A 49 -22.02 -26.56 1.72
CA VAL A 49 -21.92 -25.10 1.79
C VAL A 49 -22.72 -24.55 2.98
N ILE A 50 -23.96 -25.02 3.17
CA ILE A 50 -24.84 -24.62 4.28
C ILE A 50 -24.24 -25.04 5.63
N ILE A 51 -23.79 -26.30 5.75
CA ILE A 51 -23.19 -26.82 6.97
C ILE A 51 -21.95 -26.01 7.31
N LYS A 52 -21.05 -25.80 6.34
CA LYS A 52 -19.83 -25.00 6.55
C LYS A 52 -20.18 -23.59 7.02
N ALA A 53 -21.16 -22.93 6.41
CA ALA A 53 -21.59 -21.60 6.83
C ALA A 53 -22.22 -21.61 8.24
N ALA A 54 -22.98 -22.64 8.59
CA ALA A 54 -23.57 -22.77 9.92
C ALA A 54 -22.51 -23.06 11.00
N THR A 55 -21.39 -23.69 10.64
CA THR A 55 -20.30 -24.05 11.56
C THR A 55 -19.07 -23.15 11.44
N LEU A 56 -19.08 -22.11 10.61
CA LEU A 56 -17.93 -21.22 10.41
C LEU A 56 -17.70 -20.39 11.67
N GLN A 57 -16.53 -20.58 12.27
CA GLN A 57 -16.05 -19.93 13.49
C GLN A 57 -15.11 -18.77 13.16
N GLU A 58 -14.81 -17.95 14.17
CA GLU A 58 -13.78 -16.91 14.07
C GLU A 58 -12.42 -17.55 13.74
N LEU A 59 -11.69 -16.98 12.78
CA LEU A 59 -10.34 -17.43 12.40
C LEU A 59 -9.27 -16.84 13.32
N PHE A 60 -9.53 -15.63 13.82
CA PHE A 60 -8.67 -14.96 14.77
C PHE A 60 -8.91 -15.54 16.17
N GLU A 61 -7.83 -15.99 16.81
CA GLU A 61 -7.82 -16.38 18.21
C GLU A 61 -6.92 -15.41 18.97
N ARG A 62 -7.51 -14.69 19.92
CA ARG A 62 -6.80 -13.68 20.70
C ARG A 62 -5.76 -14.35 21.60
N MET A 63 -4.49 -13.97 21.45
CA MET A 63 -3.43 -14.38 22.36
C MET A 63 -3.64 -13.73 23.74
N GLU A 64 -3.54 -14.53 24.81
CA GLU A 64 -3.48 -13.98 26.17
C GLU A 64 -2.09 -13.39 26.43
N LEU A 65 -1.92 -12.11 26.07
CA LEU A 65 -0.81 -11.30 26.53
C LEU A 65 -1.09 -10.99 28.02
N GLY A 66 -0.21 -11.47 28.92
CA GLY A 66 -0.52 -11.61 30.35
C GLY A 66 -1.25 -10.41 30.96
N ALA A 67 -2.51 -10.58 31.37
CA ALA A 67 -3.35 -9.49 31.83
C ALA A 67 -2.68 -8.63 32.92
N ARG A 68 -2.57 -7.32 32.67
CA ARG A 68 -2.62 -6.34 33.75
C ARG A 68 -4.04 -5.80 33.82
N ASP A 69 -4.66 -5.93 34.98
CA ASP A 69 -5.66 -4.96 35.41
C ASP A 69 -4.92 -3.62 35.54
N ASP A 70 -4.74 -2.91 34.42
CA ASP A 70 -4.25 -1.53 34.40
C ASP A 70 -5.42 -0.60 34.06
N PRO A 71 -6.33 -0.34 35.03
CA PRO A 71 -7.47 0.53 34.80
C PRO A 71 -7.08 2.01 34.68
N VAL A 72 -5.83 2.41 34.96
CA VAL A 72 -5.51 3.81 35.25
C VAL A 72 -5.39 4.67 33.98
N PHE A 73 -4.79 4.19 32.89
CA PHE A 73 -4.71 4.99 31.65
C PHE A 73 -5.99 4.97 30.80
N MET A 74 -6.81 3.92 30.95
CA MET A 74 -8.06 3.77 30.19
C MET A 74 -9.20 4.65 30.73
N SER A 75 -9.04 5.26 31.90
CA SER A 75 -10.04 6.09 32.54
C SER A 75 -9.53 7.52 32.78
N ALA A 76 -8.95 8.13 31.75
CA ALA A 76 -8.61 9.55 31.80
C ALA A 76 -9.86 10.37 32.18
N THR A 77 -9.67 11.35 33.06
CA THR A 77 -10.70 12.32 33.40
C THR A 77 -11.07 13.17 32.19
N GLU A 78 -12.28 13.72 32.19
CA GLU A 78 -12.72 14.65 31.12
C GLU A 78 -11.74 15.82 30.94
N GLN A 79 -11.15 16.31 32.04
CA GLN A 79 -10.13 17.35 32.00
C GLN A 79 -8.85 16.89 31.28
N GLU A 80 -8.33 15.70 31.60
CA GLU A 80 -7.13 15.17 30.93
C GLU A 80 -7.38 14.93 29.44
N ILE A 81 -8.57 14.45 29.08
CA ILE A 81 -8.97 14.28 27.67
C ILE A 81 -8.96 15.64 26.96
N LEU A 82 -9.53 16.67 27.58
CA LEU A 82 -9.57 18.02 27.01
C LEU A 82 -8.17 18.64 26.89
N GLU A 83 -7.30 18.46 27.89
CA GLU A 83 -5.93 18.98 27.86
C GLU A 83 -5.10 18.33 26.74
N ARG A 84 -5.23 17.01 26.55
CA ARG A 84 -4.61 16.29 25.43
C ARG A 84 -5.15 16.80 24.10
N SER A 85 -6.48 16.94 24.00
CA SER A 85 -7.17 17.42 22.79
C SER A 85 -6.75 18.83 22.43
N GLN A 86 -6.55 19.70 23.42
CA GLN A 86 -6.04 21.05 23.21
C GLN A 86 -4.60 21.03 22.69
N ARG A 87 -3.74 20.10 23.13
CA ARG A 87 -2.39 19.96 22.55
C ARG A 87 -2.44 19.54 21.09
N LEU A 88 -3.41 18.71 20.67
CA LEU A 88 -3.61 18.42 19.25
C LEU A 88 -4.10 19.65 18.47
N VAL A 89 -5.04 20.43 19.02
CA VAL A 89 -5.44 21.72 18.42
C VAL A 89 -4.24 22.64 18.22
N ASP A 90 -3.42 22.79 19.26
CA ASP A 90 -2.22 23.64 19.20
C ASP A 90 -1.22 23.10 18.17
N ALA A 91 -1.04 21.78 18.07
CA ALA A 91 -0.21 21.12 17.07
C ALA A 91 -0.69 21.37 15.63
N ILE A 92 -2.01 21.32 15.41
CA ILE A 92 -2.64 21.58 14.11
C ILE A 92 -2.31 23.00 13.62
N SER A 93 -2.25 24.00 14.51
CA SER A 93 -1.96 25.39 14.14
C SER A 93 -0.61 25.63 13.46
N TYR A 94 0.34 24.71 13.61
CA TYR A 94 1.62 24.74 12.90
C TYR A 94 1.45 24.26 11.46
N ARG A 95 1.57 25.16 10.48
CA ARG A 95 1.36 24.85 9.06
C ARG A 95 2.56 24.12 8.44
N THR A 96 2.79 22.88 8.85
CA THR A 96 3.87 21.99 8.39
C THR A 96 3.61 21.44 6.98
N ILE A 97 3.26 22.31 6.03
CA ILE A 97 2.77 21.91 4.72
C ILE A 97 3.93 21.45 3.82
N SER A 98 3.76 20.30 3.18
CA SER A 98 4.61 19.76 2.12
C SER A 98 3.89 19.87 0.77
N PHE A 99 4.38 20.72 -0.14
CA PHE A 99 3.81 20.87 -1.48
C PHE A 99 4.51 20.00 -2.53
N SER A 100 5.83 19.87 -2.41
CA SER A 100 6.67 19.00 -3.23
C SER A 100 7.97 18.70 -2.48
N GLY A 101 8.76 17.72 -2.95
CA GLY A 101 10.05 17.39 -2.34
C GLY A 101 11.08 18.54 -2.30
N THR A 102 10.80 19.66 -2.98
CA THR A 102 11.62 20.89 -2.95
C THR A 102 10.91 22.08 -2.31
N ASN A 103 9.63 21.96 -1.94
CA ASN A 103 8.82 23.02 -1.38
C ASN A 103 8.16 22.53 -0.08
N LEU A 104 8.92 22.69 1.01
CA LEU A 104 8.59 22.26 2.36
C LEU A 104 8.51 23.47 3.30
N SER A 105 7.56 23.46 4.22
CA SER A 105 7.41 24.52 5.23
C SER A 105 8.39 24.34 6.41
N LEU A 106 9.71 24.45 6.13
CA LEU A 106 10.78 24.09 7.08
C LEU A 106 10.83 24.97 8.35
N GLU A 107 10.44 26.24 8.28
CA GLU A 107 10.34 27.12 9.46
C GLU A 107 9.22 26.63 10.39
N ALA A 108 8.02 26.39 9.83
CA ALA A 108 6.91 25.82 10.58
C ALA A 108 7.25 24.44 11.17
N MET A 109 8.04 23.62 10.45
CA MET A 109 8.53 22.34 10.94
C MET A 109 9.50 22.50 12.12
N THR A 110 10.38 23.50 12.08
CA THR A 110 11.28 23.83 13.19
C THR A 110 10.50 24.27 14.43
N ASP A 111 9.51 25.14 14.23
CA ASP A 111 8.64 25.63 15.28
C ASP A 111 7.79 24.51 15.88
N PHE A 112 7.30 23.57 15.05
CA PHE A 112 6.56 22.41 15.48
C PHE A 112 7.43 21.46 16.32
N GLY A 113 8.68 21.22 15.91
CA GLY A 113 9.63 20.48 16.72
C GLY A 113 9.87 21.13 18.10
N THR A 114 10.05 22.45 18.12
CA THR A 114 10.20 23.22 19.37
C THR A 114 8.94 23.14 20.24
N PHE A 115 7.76 23.09 19.61
CA PHE A 115 6.50 22.86 20.31
C PHE A 115 6.46 21.50 20.99
N LEU A 116 6.85 20.41 20.29
CA LEU A 116 6.86 19.06 20.86
C LEU A 116 7.76 18.97 22.10
N GLU A 117 8.97 19.54 22.04
CA GLU A 117 9.89 19.59 23.19
C GLU A 117 9.31 20.37 24.37
N ARG A 118 8.58 21.45 24.09
CA ARG A 118 7.96 22.28 25.13
C ARG A 118 6.79 21.60 25.83
N VAL A 119 5.96 20.87 25.09
CA VAL A 119 4.73 20.27 25.65
C VAL A 119 4.95 18.87 26.22
N PHE A 120 6.06 18.19 25.88
CA PHE A 120 6.47 16.91 26.46
C PHE A 120 7.87 16.98 27.11
N PRO A 121 8.07 17.86 28.11
CA PRO A 121 9.39 18.11 28.66
C PRO A 121 9.98 16.91 29.41
N ASN A 122 9.15 16.06 30.04
CA ASN A 122 9.68 14.94 30.83
C ASN A 122 10.33 13.87 29.94
N LEU A 123 9.89 13.71 28.69
CA LEU A 123 10.55 12.84 27.72
C LEU A 123 12.02 13.19 27.53
N HIS A 124 12.32 14.48 27.38
CA HIS A 124 13.66 14.97 27.10
C HIS A 124 14.57 15.00 28.35
N ASP A 125 13.97 14.99 29.55
CA ASP A 125 14.66 14.91 30.84
C ASP A 125 14.84 13.46 31.35
N SER A 126 14.29 12.46 30.65
CA SER A 126 14.31 11.06 31.08
C SER A 126 15.66 10.38 30.85
N ASP A 127 16.16 9.64 31.85
CA ASP A 127 17.43 8.90 31.78
C ASP A 127 17.42 7.73 30.78
N PHE A 128 16.23 7.31 30.30
CA PHE A 128 16.07 6.17 29.38
C PHE A 128 15.50 6.57 28.01
N VAL A 129 15.44 7.86 27.69
CA VAL A 129 15.01 8.36 26.38
C VAL A 129 16.16 9.14 25.75
N THR A 130 16.56 8.74 24.55
CA THR A 130 17.58 9.43 23.76
C THR A 130 16.94 9.99 22.50
N PHE A 131 17.01 11.30 22.31
CA PHE A 131 16.57 11.98 21.09
C PHE A 131 17.75 12.22 20.14
N THR A 132 17.57 11.88 18.86
CA THR A 132 18.50 12.13 17.76
C THR A 132 17.78 12.88 16.64
N PRO A 133 18.15 14.14 16.34
CA PRO A 133 17.60 14.86 15.21
C PRO A 133 18.16 14.32 13.89
N ILE A 134 17.30 14.16 12.88
CA ILE A 134 17.66 13.74 11.53
C ILE A 134 17.36 14.89 10.57
N ASN A 135 18.37 15.31 9.80
CA ASN A 135 18.26 16.46 8.89
C ASN A 135 17.70 17.72 9.56
N THR A 136 17.96 17.94 10.85
CA THR A 136 17.43 19.04 11.69
C THR A 136 15.95 18.93 12.05
N TYR A 137 15.10 18.37 11.18
CA TYR A 137 13.64 18.39 11.33
C TYR A 137 13.07 17.09 11.87
N SER A 138 13.43 15.96 11.26
CA SER A 138 12.93 14.64 11.64
C SER A 138 13.43 14.22 13.01
N ARG A 139 12.65 13.37 13.68
CA ARG A 139 12.89 13.01 15.07
C ARG A 139 13.02 11.50 15.23
N LEU A 140 14.19 11.05 15.68
CA LEU A 140 14.41 9.66 16.06
C LEU A 140 14.62 9.58 17.57
N TYR A 141 13.71 8.89 18.27
CA TYR A 141 13.84 8.60 19.68
C TYR A 141 14.21 7.14 19.89
N ARG A 142 15.09 6.87 20.85
CA ARG A 142 15.36 5.54 21.38
C ARG A 142 14.94 5.50 22.84
N ILE A 143 14.04 4.59 23.18
CA ILE A 143 13.54 4.35 24.52
C ILE A 143 14.18 3.06 25.02
N GLU A 144 15.10 3.19 25.97
CA GLU A 144 15.91 2.09 26.49
C GLU A 144 15.08 1.15 27.38
N GLY A 145 14.91 -0.09 26.94
CA GLY A 145 14.23 -1.13 27.73
C GLY A 145 15.11 -1.74 28.83
N THR A 146 14.50 -2.28 29.88
CA THR A 146 15.25 -2.97 30.95
C THR A 146 15.80 -4.33 30.52
N GLU A 147 15.20 -5.00 29.54
CA GLU A 147 15.55 -6.35 29.09
C GLU A 147 16.22 -6.33 27.70
N LYS A 148 17.55 -6.38 27.67
CA LYS A 148 18.36 -6.30 26.44
C LYS A 148 18.24 -7.51 25.51
N THR A 149 17.62 -8.59 25.97
CA THR A 149 17.43 -9.81 25.16
C THR A 149 16.21 -9.72 24.25
N LEU A 150 15.34 -8.72 24.43
CA LEU A 150 14.18 -8.52 23.59
C LEU A 150 14.56 -7.62 22.41
N ASN A 151 14.32 -8.11 21.20
CA ASN A 151 14.47 -7.33 19.98
C ASN A 151 13.58 -6.08 20.02
N PRO A 152 14.09 -4.90 19.64
CA PRO A 152 13.31 -3.67 19.63
C PRO A 152 12.23 -3.64 18.55
N TYR A 153 11.28 -2.72 18.69
CA TYR A 153 10.31 -2.37 17.65
C TYR A 153 10.35 -0.87 17.33
N LEU A 154 9.73 -0.47 16.23
CA LEU A 154 9.66 0.92 15.78
C LEU A 154 8.21 1.37 15.66
N LEU A 155 7.90 2.55 16.19
CA LEU A 155 6.66 3.28 15.93
C LEU A 155 6.96 4.44 14.99
N CYS A 156 6.23 4.53 13.90
CA CYS A 156 6.32 5.61 12.94
C CYS A 156 5.05 6.47 12.95
N ALA A 157 5.23 7.72 12.53
CA ALA A 157 4.21 8.72 12.22
C ALA A 157 4.92 9.84 11.45
N HIS A 158 4.17 10.75 10.82
CA HIS A 158 4.77 11.90 10.14
C HIS A 158 4.20 13.24 10.64
N MET A 159 5.00 14.31 10.48
CA MET A 159 4.70 15.63 11.05
C MET A 159 4.20 16.65 10.03
N ASP A 160 4.48 16.42 8.75
CA ASP A 160 4.00 17.26 7.67
C ASP A 160 2.56 16.94 7.30
N VAL A 161 1.96 17.81 6.50
CA VAL A 161 0.58 17.67 6.02
C VAL A 161 0.47 18.13 4.57
N VAL A 162 -0.48 17.57 3.82
CA VAL A 162 -0.86 18.14 2.52
C VAL A 162 -1.41 19.58 2.63
N PRO A 163 -1.39 20.34 1.53
CA PRO A 163 -2.09 21.63 1.46
C PRO A 163 -3.59 21.51 1.81
N GLU A 164 -4.15 22.58 2.36
CA GLU A 164 -5.56 22.65 2.77
C GLU A 164 -6.55 22.60 1.58
N GLY A 165 -6.08 22.82 0.36
CA GLY A 165 -6.92 22.88 -0.83
C GLY A 165 -7.71 24.19 -0.92
N ASP A 166 -8.97 24.10 -1.36
CA ASP A 166 -9.83 25.27 -1.48
C ASP A 166 -10.33 25.72 -0.09
N PHE A 167 -9.70 26.77 0.43
CA PHE A 167 -9.99 27.33 1.75
C PHE A 167 -11.47 27.72 1.92
N ASP A 168 -12.15 28.17 0.85
CA ASP A 168 -13.54 28.62 0.92
C ASP A 168 -14.55 27.46 1.10
N LEU A 169 -14.11 26.23 0.88
CA LEU A 169 -14.94 25.03 1.09
C LEU A 169 -14.90 24.53 2.54
N TRP A 170 -13.93 24.98 3.34
CA TRP A 170 -13.83 24.59 4.74
C TRP A 170 -14.90 25.27 5.58
N THR A 171 -15.63 24.48 6.37
CA THR A 171 -16.61 24.97 7.34
C THR A 171 -15.92 25.67 8.52
N HIS A 172 -14.72 25.20 8.88
CA HIS A 172 -13.88 25.75 9.93
C HIS A 172 -12.45 25.95 9.42
N ASP A 173 -11.75 26.97 9.93
CA ASP A 173 -10.36 27.23 9.50
C ASP A 173 -9.49 25.97 9.69
N PRO A 174 -8.78 25.50 8.64
CA PRO A 174 -8.01 24.25 8.68
C PRO A 174 -6.87 24.26 9.71
N PHE A 175 -6.50 25.43 10.25
CA PHE A 175 -5.40 25.58 11.21
C PHE A 175 -5.78 26.35 12.49
N ASP A 176 -7.04 26.75 12.68
CA ASP A 176 -7.47 27.58 13.84
C ASP A 176 -8.89 27.25 14.35
N ALA A 177 -9.48 26.13 13.94
CA ALA A 177 -10.86 25.79 14.31
C ALA A 177 -11.08 25.54 15.82
N GLY A 178 -10.08 25.00 16.51
CA GLY A 178 -10.22 24.53 17.89
C GLY A 178 -11.11 23.29 18.02
N ILE A 179 -11.78 23.18 19.17
CA ILE A 179 -12.76 22.12 19.44
C ILE A 179 -14.16 22.66 19.16
N VAL A 180 -14.89 21.98 18.30
CA VAL A 180 -16.24 22.35 17.86
C VAL A 180 -17.23 21.24 18.20
N THR A 181 -18.30 21.58 18.90
CA THR A 181 -19.43 20.68 19.13
C THR A 181 -20.33 20.67 17.89
N GLU A 182 -20.49 19.50 17.28
CA GLU A 182 -21.29 19.30 16.07
C GLU A 182 -22.77 19.05 16.35
N SER A 183 -23.56 19.00 15.27
CA SER A 183 -25.00 18.80 15.34
C SER A 183 -25.44 17.45 15.94
N ASP A 184 -24.55 16.46 15.95
CA ASP A 184 -24.74 15.16 16.60
C ASP A 184 -24.48 15.19 18.12
N GLY A 185 -24.01 16.34 18.64
CA GLY A 185 -23.71 16.55 20.05
C GLY A 185 -22.32 16.05 20.48
N GLN A 186 -21.45 15.68 19.53
CA GLN A 186 -20.08 15.27 19.81
C GLN A 186 -19.10 16.43 19.58
N ASP A 187 -18.00 16.42 20.33
CA ASP A 187 -16.91 17.37 20.18
C ASP A 187 -15.88 16.86 19.17
N TYR A 188 -15.57 17.69 18.18
CA TYR A 188 -14.62 17.43 17.12
C TYR A 188 -13.50 18.45 17.12
N ILE A 189 -12.28 17.97 16.86
CA ILE A 189 -11.12 18.79 16.53
C ILE A 189 -11.07 18.85 15.01
N PHE A 190 -11.29 20.03 14.44
CA PHE A 190 -11.18 20.26 13.00
C PHE A 190 -9.79 20.78 12.65
N GLY A 191 -9.26 20.33 11.53
CA GLY A 191 -8.08 20.91 10.92
C GLY A 191 -7.26 19.91 10.11
N ARG A 192 -6.40 20.44 9.26
CA ARG A 192 -5.47 19.67 8.45
C ARG A 192 -4.38 19.07 9.35
N GLY A 193 -4.30 17.73 9.39
CA GLY A 193 -3.47 16.99 10.34
C GLY A 193 -4.22 16.41 11.53
N ALA A 194 -5.54 16.60 11.62
CA ALA A 194 -6.38 16.03 12.68
C ALA A 194 -6.51 14.50 12.60
N ILE A 195 -6.42 13.90 11.42
CA ILE A 195 -6.40 12.44 11.20
C ILE A 195 -5.20 11.98 10.37
N ASP A 196 -4.36 12.90 9.90
CA ASP A 196 -3.28 12.58 8.95
C ASP A 196 -2.11 13.59 9.00
N ASP A 197 -1.08 13.44 9.84
CA ASP A 197 -0.92 12.36 10.85
C ASP A 197 -0.48 12.90 12.23
N LYS A 198 -0.66 14.20 12.48
CA LYS A 198 -0.27 14.81 13.78
C LYS A 198 -0.95 14.15 14.98
N HIS A 199 -2.16 13.63 14.80
CA HIS A 199 -2.86 12.90 15.85
C HIS A 199 -2.10 11.64 16.32
N ALA A 200 -1.40 10.91 15.43
CA ALA A 200 -0.56 9.77 15.82
C ALA A 200 0.74 10.24 16.47
N VAL A 201 1.40 11.27 15.93
CA VAL A 201 2.59 11.90 16.54
C VAL A 201 2.31 12.27 17.99
N LEU A 202 1.23 13.03 18.22
CA LEU A 202 0.83 13.46 19.56
C LEU A 202 0.35 12.26 20.39
N GLY A 203 -0.38 11.31 19.81
CA GLY A 203 -0.84 10.09 20.48
C GLY A 203 0.30 9.24 21.07
N ILE A 204 1.36 9.02 20.30
CA ILE A 204 2.57 8.32 20.71
C ILE A 204 3.28 9.09 21.83
N MET A 205 3.44 10.41 21.67
CA MET A 205 4.13 11.27 22.64
C MET A 205 3.39 11.35 23.98
N GLU A 206 2.05 11.47 23.96
CA GLU A 206 1.20 11.46 25.15
C GLU A 206 1.28 10.14 25.92
N ALA A 207 1.27 9.02 25.20
CA ALA A 207 1.43 7.69 25.79
C ALA A 207 2.81 7.52 26.45
N LEU A 208 3.88 7.94 25.76
CA LEU A 208 5.24 7.86 26.29
C LEU A 208 5.45 8.81 27.48
N GLU A 209 4.95 10.05 27.40
CA GLU A 209 5.06 11.05 28.46
C GLU A 209 4.41 10.52 29.74
N TYR A 210 3.22 9.91 29.61
CA TYR A 210 2.57 9.26 30.73
C TYR A 210 3.45 8.16 31.36
N LYS A 211 4.07 7.30 30.55
CA LYS A 211 4.98 6.26 31.07
C LYS A 211 6.18 6.87 31.80
N VAL A 212 6.79 7.92 31.23
CA VAL A 212 7.94 8.61 31.82
C VAL A 212 7.57 9.26 33.16
N VAL A 213 6.47 10.02 33.22
CA VAL A 213 5.99 10.67 34.45
C VAL A 213 5.68 9.65 35.55
N ASN A 214 5.13 8.49 35.18
CA ASN A 214 4.83 7.39 36.10
C ASN A 214 6.04 6.48 36.40
N LYS A 215 7.22 6.78 35.83
CA LYS A 215 8.46 6.01 36.00
C LYS A 215 8.33 4.55 35.54
N GLU A 216 7.52 4.35 34.51
CA GLU A 216 7.31 3.07 33.85
C GLU A 216 8.30 2.88 32.70
N GLN A 217 9.57 2.64 33.03
CA GLN A 217 10.54 2.24 32.01
C GLN A 217 10.07 0.93 31.34
N PRO A 218 10.04 0.85 30.00
CA PRO A 218 9.61 -0.36 29.31
C PRO A 218 10.61 -1.50 29.53
N LYS A 219 10.17 -2.74 29.33
CA LYS A 219 11.06 -3.89 29.30
C LYS A 219 11.75 -4.02 27.96
N ARG A 220 11.00 -3.89 26.87
CA ARG A 220 11.52 -3.98 25.50
C ARG A 220 11.99 -2.60 25.04
N THR A 221 13.20 -2.51 24.50
CA THR A 221 13.67 -1.29 23.84
C THR A 221 12.77 -0.97 22.66
N PHE A 222 12.49 0.29 22.39
CA PHE A 222 11.80 0.65 21.15
C PHE A 222 12.24 2.00 20.63
N TYR A 223 11.93 2.22 19.36
CA TYR A 223 12.24 3.44 18.64
C TYR A 223 10.97 4.15 18.23
N ILE A 224 11.05 5.47 18.11
CA ILE A 224 10.02 6.30 17.48
C ILE A 224 10.69 7.08 16.36
N GLY A 225 10.15 7.00 15.15
CA GLY A 225 10.61 7.75 13.99
C GLY A 225 9.51 8.70 13.51
N PHE A 226 9.75 10.00 13.58
CA PHE A 226 8.86 11.01 13.00
C PHE A 226 9.45 11.62 11.73
N GLY A 227 8.86 11.27 10.59
CA GLY A 227 9.13 11.85 9.27
C GLY A 227 8.67 13.30 9.18
N HIS A 228 9.27 14.09 8.26
CA HIS A 228 8.91 15.49 8.06
C HIS A 228 8.52 15.82 6.62
N ASP A 229 8.42 14.80 5.75
CA ASP A 229 8.20 14.94 4.32
C ASP A 229 7.46 13.72 3.72
N GLU A 230 6.65 12.99 4.50
CA GLU A 230 5.91 11.78 4.05
C GLU A 230 5.02 12.11 2.85
N GLU A 231 4.34 13.26 2.92
CA GLU A 231 3.34 13.71 1.94
C GLU A 231 3.97 13.99 0.55
N VAL A 232 5.31 14.00 0.51
CA VAL A 232 6.13 14.12 -0.70
C VAL A 232 7.18 13.00 -0.80
N SER A 233 6.82 11.82 -0.29
CA SER A 233 7.53 10.52 -0.37
C SER A 233 8.61 10.21 0.67
N GLY A 234 8.84 11.05 1.68
CA GLY A 234 9.64 10.68 2.86
C GLY A 234 11.15 10.52 2.66
N TYR A 235 11.69 11.01 1.54
CA TYR A 235 13.10 10.79 1.17
C TYR A 235 14.09 11.52 2.08
N LEU A 236 13.69 12.62 2.72
CA LEU A 236 14.54 13.42 3.61
C LEU A 236 14.31 13.07 5.09
N GLY A 237 13.15 12.53 5.44
CA GLY A 237 12.78 12.10 6.78
C GLY A 237 12.96 10.60 6.97
N ALA A 238 11.97 9.80 6.57
CA ALA A 238 11.92 8.37 6.86
C ALA A 238 13.10 7.58 6.27
N ALA A 239 13.55 7.90 5.06
CA ALA A 239 14.73 7.26 4.47
C ALA A 239 15.99 7.45 5.33
N GLU A 240 16.22 8.66 5.82
CA GLU A 240 17.40 9.00 6.63
C GLU A 240 17.28 8.50 8.07
N ILE A 241 16.04 8.44 8.60
CA ILE A 241 15.74 7.72 9.85
C ILE A 241 16.10 6.24 9.68
N SER A 242 15.70 5.59 8.58
CA SER A 242 15.99 4.18 8.30
C SER A 242 17.50 3.91 8.26
N ILE A 243 18.26 4.73 7.54
CA ILE A 243 19.73 4.62 7.46
C ILE A 243 20.37 4.76 8.85
N THR A 244 19.94 5.77 9.62
CA THR A 244 20.49 6.03 10.95
C THR A 244 20.13 4.92 11.93
N LEU A 245 18.88 4.46 11.90
CA LEU A 245 18.39 3.37 12.74
C LEU A 245 19.10 2.05 12.41
N GLU A 246 19.30 1.72 11.13
CA GLU A 246 20.05 0.54 10.72
C GLU A 246 21.45 0.52 11.35
N LYS A 247 22.13 1.68 11.36
CA LYS A 247 23.42 1.83 12.02
C LYS A 247 23.31 1.65 13.55
N MET A 248 22.32 2.27 14.19
CA MET A 248 22.13 2.14 15.64
C MET A 248 21.85 0.69 16.06
N LEU A 249 21.02 -0.03 15.31
CA LEU A 249 20.73 -1.44 15.54
C LEU A 249 22.01 -2.28 15.45
N LYS A 250 22.82 -2.06 14.40
CA LYS A 250 24.13 -2.73 14.24
C LYS A 250 25.09 -2.42 15.38
N ASP A 251 25.20 -1.16 15.79
CA ASP A 251 26.10 -0.71 16.85
C ASP A 251 25.71 -1.31 18.22
N ASN A 252 24.40 -1.54 18.45
CA ASN A 252 23.88 -2.17 19.66
C ASN A 252 23.81 -3.71 19.60
N GLY A 253 24.02 -4.32 18.43
CA GLY A 253 23.80 -5.76 18.22
C GLY A 253 22.32 -6.16 18.35
N GLU A 254 21.41 -5.26 17.95
CA GLU A 254 19.96 -5.43 17.98
C GLU A 254 19.43 -5.72 16.56
N GLU A 255 18.32 -6.45 16.47
CA GLU A 255 17.54 -6.63 15.22
C GLU A 255 16.12 -6.13 15.45
N LEU A 256 15.52 -5.43 14.49
CA LEU A 256 14.17 -4.91 14.63
C LEU A 256 13.13 -6.03 14.50
N ASP A 257 12.31 -6.25 15.53
CA ASP A 257 11.28 -7.29 15.55
C ASP A 257 10.14 -6.96 14.57
N PHE A 258 9.55 -5.78 14.75
CA PHE A 258 8.48 -5.27 13.91
C PHE A 258 8.45 -3.74 13.89
N LEU A 259 7.68 -3.19 12.95
CA LEU A 259 7.32 -1.78 12.90
C LEU A 259 5.79 -1.63 12.84
N LEU A 260 5.28 -0.57 13.45
CA LEU A 260 3.93 -0.07 13.25
C LEU A 260 4.00 1.38 12.74
N ASP A 261 3.35 1.64 11.61
CA ASP A 261 3.18 2.97 11.03
C ASP A 261 1.69 3.30 10.89
N GLU A 262 1.39 4.50 10.40
CA GLU A 262 0.05 4.90 9.99
C GLU A 262 -0.57 3.95 8.95
N GLY A 263 -1.87 4.09 8.73
CA GLY A 263 -2.52 3.55 7.55
C GLY A 263 -3.96 3.14 7.79
N MET A 264 -4.22 1.82 7.84
CA MET A 264 -5.58 1.32 7.97
C MET A 264 -6.18 1.64 9.34
N PHE A 265 -7.51 1.56 9.49
CA PHE A 265 -8.21 2.06 10.66
C PHE A 265 -9.32 1.12 11.12
N VAL A 266 -10.01 1.50 12.21
CA VAL A 266 -11.27 0.83 12.59
C VAL A 266 -12.39 1.37 11.72
N VAL A 267 -13.10 0.48 11.07
CA VAL A 267 -14.13 0.85 10.08
C VAL A 267 -15.39 0.03 10.28
N ALA A 268 -16.54 0.71 10.21
CA ALA A 268 -17.86 0.06 10.20
C ALA A 268 -18.58 0.28 8.86
N ASP A 269 -19.54 -0.61 8.57
CA ASP A 269 -20.47 -0.49 7.44
C ASP A 269 -19.83 -0.39 6.04
N ILE A 270 -18.55 -0.77 5.89
CA ILE A 270 -17.86 -0.77 4.58
C ILE A 270 -18.14 -2.03 3.74
N ILE A 271 -18.48 -3.16 4.39
CA ILE A 271 -18.85 -4.41 3.72
C ILE A 271 -20.34 -4.67 3.94
N PRO A 272 -21.20 -4.49 2.91
CA PRO A 272 -22.63 -4.72 3.06
C PRO A 272 -22.96 -6.11 3.60
N GLY A 273 -23.69 -6.15 4.72
CA GLY A 273 -24.06 -7.40 5.39
C GLY A 273 -23.07 -7.87 6.45
N ILE A 274 -22.07 -7.07 6.80
CA ILE A 274 -21.22 -7.20 7.99
C ILE A 274 -21.47 -5.97 8.87
N ASN A 275 -22.13 -6.17 10.01
CA ASN A 275 -22.63 -5.08 10.85
C ASN A 275 -21.79 -4.91 12.13
N VAL A 276 -20.57 -5.44 12.13
CA VAL A 276 -19.61 -5.26 13.23
C VAL A 276 -18.46 -4.40 12.70
N PRO A 277 -17.89 -3.49 13.52
CA PRO A 277 -16.70 -2.76 13.13
C PRO A 277 -15.54 -3.73 12.90
N LEU A 278 -14.66 -3.40 11.96
CA LEU A 278 -13.47 -4.17 11.65
C LEU A 278 -12.23 -3.37 12.05
N ILE A 279 -11.32 -3.99 12.80
CA ILE A 279 -9.97 -3.48 13.04
C ILE A 279 -9.17 -3.90 11.81
N TYR A 280 -9.06 -3.00 10.84
CA TYR A 280 -8.39 -3.30 9.58
C TYR A 280 -6.91 -3.01 9.74
N ILE A 281 -6.05 -4.02 9.69
CA ILE A 281 -4.60 -3.85 9.88
C ILE A 281 -3.91 -4.06 8.54
N GLY A 282 -3.24 -3.04 8.02
CA GLY A 282 -2.46 -3.14 6.79
C GLY A 282 -1.26 -4.06 6.98
N VAL A 283 -1.25 -5.17 6.26
CA VAL A 283 -0.16 -6.17 6.23
C VAL A 283 0.61 -6.13 4.91
N ALA A 284 0.12 -5.35 3.96
CA ALA A 284 0.78 -5.08 2.70
C ALA A 284 0.33 -3.74 2.12
N GLU A 285 1.15 -3.19 1.23
CA GLU A 285 0.87 -2.01 0.43
C GLU A 285 1.07 -2.29 -1.05
N LYS A 286 0.28 -1.58 -1.87
CA LYS A 286 0.48 -1.59 -3.31
C LYS A 286 1.79 -0.89 -3.69
N GLY A 287 2.39 -1.34 -4.77
CA GLY A 287 3.52 -0.66 -5.39
C GLY A 287 3.04 0.54 -6.19
N TRP A 288 3.99 1.25 -6.77
CA TRP A 288 3.71 2.42 -7.58
C TRP A 288 4.62 2.44 -8.80
N ALA A 289 4.08 2.85 -9.94
CA ALA A 289 4.87 3.15 -11.12
C ALA A 289 4.25 4.31 -11.89
N VAL A 290 5.12 5.13 -12.48
CA VAL A 290 4.74 6.19 -13.42
C VAL A 290 5.34 5.87 -14.78
N VAL A 291 4.48 5.90 -15.78
CA VAL A 291 4.78 5.47 -17.14
C VAL A 291 4.46 6.59 -18.10
N ASP A 292 5.42 6.89 -18.98
CA ASP A 292 5.30 7.86 -20.05
C ASP A 292 4.87 7.23 -21.35
N LEU A 293 3.88 7.86 -21.97
CA LEU A 293 3.32 7.49 -23.26
C LEU A 293 3.58 8.61 -24.26
N ASP A 294 4.41 8.34 -25.26
CA ASP A 294 4.74 9.29 -26.31
C ASP A 294 4.32 8.78 -27.69
N ALA A 295 3.52 9.57 -28.40
CA ALA A 295 3.18 9.34 -29.80
C ALA A 295 3.76 10.43 -30.68
N GLU A 296 4.47 10.03 -31.73
CA GLU A 296 5.08 10.94 -32.70
C GLU A 296 4.30 10.95 -34.02
N GLY A 297 4.38 12.07 -34.73
CA GLY A 297 3.79 12.27 -36.05
C GLY A 297 4.32 13.55 -36.69
N ASP A 298 3.80 13.88 -37.88
CA ASP A 298 4.22 15.08 -38.60
C ASP A 298 3.42 16.31 -38.15
N GLN A 299 4.12 17.42 -37.92
CA GLN A 299 3.47 18.71 -37.75
C GLN A 299 3.01 19.25 -39.11
N VAL A 300 1.71 19.49 -39.29
CA VAL A 300 1.15 19.98 -40.55
C VAL A 300 0.05 21.02 -40.35
N HIS A 301 -0.24 21.77 -41.41
CA HIS A 301 -1.39 22.67 -41.43
C HIS A 301 -2.70 21.87 -41.34
N SER A 302 -3.61 22.30 -40.47
CA SER A 302 -4.88 21.62 -40.20
C SER A 302 -5.80 21.40 -41.42
N SER A 303 -5.60 22.13 -42.53
CA SER A 303 -6.35 21.94 -43.78
C SER A 303 -5.94 20.70 -44.58
N THR A 304 -4.79 20.11 -44.28
CA THR A 304 -4.24 18.91 -44.94
C THR A 304 -3.74 17.94 -43.86
N PRO A 305 -4.61 17.44 -42.98
CA PRO A 305 -4.19 16.57 -41.89
C PRO A 305 -3.72 15.21 -42.43
N PRO A 306 -2.83 14.51 -41.70
CA PRO A 306 -2.50 13.12 -42.00
C PRO A 306 -3.72 12.22 -41.80
N LEU A 307 -3.64 10.96 -42.26
CA LEU A 307 -4.69 9.96 -42.03
C LEU A 307 -4.92 9.70 -40.53
N GLU A 308 -3.84 9.73 -39.76
CA GLU A 308 -3.84 9.63 -38.29
C GLU A 308 -2.85 10.66 -37.74
N SER A 309 -3.26 11.40 -36.72
CA SER A 309 -2.39 12.33 -36.00
C SER A 309 -1.73 11.66 -34.79
N SER A 310 -0.67 12.27 -34.25
CA SER A 310 -0.08 11.91 -32.95
C SER A 310 -1.13 11.86 -31.84
N ILE A 311 -2.06 12.83 -31.81
CA ILE A 311 -3.20 12.84 -30.89
C ILE A 311 -4.08 11.60 -31.07
N GLY A 312 -4.43 11.25 -32.32
CA GLY A 312 -5.29 10.10 -32.59
C GLY A 312 -4.65 8.77 -32.17
N ILE A 313 -3.34 8.63 -32.42
CA ILE A 313 -2.55 7.45 -32.01
C ILE A 313 -2.53 7.32 -30.49
N LEU A 314 -2.15 8.39 -29.77
CA LEU A 314 -2.09 8.36 -28.31
C LEU A 314 -3.48 8.17 -27.69
N ALA A 315 -4.49 8.87 -28.20
CA ALA A 315 -5.87 8.75 -27.70
C ALA A 315 -6.42 7.34 -27.86
N HIS A 316 -6.08 6.65 -28.96
CA HIS A 316 -6.45 5.24 -29.15
C HIS A 316 -5.73 4.32 -28.16
N GLY A 317 -4.43 4.51 -27.93
CA GLY A 317 -3.67 3.75 -26.94
C GLY A 317 -4.19 3.94 -25.52
N VAL A 318 -4.46 5.19 -25.13
CA VAL A 318 -5.05 5.53 -23.82
C VAL A 318 -6.45 4.93 -23.67
N ALA A 319 -7.32 5.05 -24.68
CA ALA A 319 -8.66 4.45 -24.63
C ALA A 319 -8.59 2.92 -24.47
N ASN A 320 -7.67 2.25 -25.17
CA ASN A 320 -7.47 0.81 -25.01
C ASN A 320 -7.00 0.44 -23.59
N MET A 321 -6.13 1.24 -22.97
CA MET A 321 -5.68 1.00 -21.59
C MET A 321 -6.83 1.12 -20.58
N GLU A 322 -7.73 2.08 -20.77
CA GLU A 322 -8.91 2.24 -19.90
C GLU A 322 -9.94 1.11 -20.11
N ASP A 323 -10.12 0.66 -21.35
CA ASP A 323 -11.02 -0.44 -21.70
C ASP A 323 -10.47 -1.82 -21.28
N ASN A 324 -9.14 -2.00 -21.30
CA ASN A 324 -8.45 -3.25 -20.98
C ASN A 324 -7.70 -3.15 -19.65
N LYS A 325 -8.47 -3.21 -18.56
CA LYS A 325 -7.91 -3.18 -17.21
C LYS A 325 -6.94 -4.36 -16.96
N GLN A 326 -5.94 -4.13 -16.12
CA GLN A 326 -5.03 -5.17 -15.59
C GLN A 326 -5.79 -6.38 -14.99
N PRO A 327 -5.22 -7.58 -14.91
CA PRO A 327 -5.96 -8.75 -14.42
C PRO A 327 -6.37 -8.60 -12.94
N SER A 328 -7.50 -9.24 -12.58
CA SER A 328 -7.87 -9.41 -11.17
C SER A 328 -6.91 -10.38 -10.48
N MET A 329 -6.41 -9.97 -9.33
CA MET A 329 -5.52 -10.74 -8.46
C MET A 329 -6.25 -11.31 -7.24
N PHE A 330 -7.59 -11.17 -7.20
CA PHE A 330 -8.41 -11.66 -6.11
C PHE A 330 -8.14 -13.14 -5.80
N GLY A 331 -7.74 -13.41 -4.56
CA GLY A 331 -7.42 -14.76 -4.09
C GLY A 331 -5.94 -15.12 -4.16
N LYS A 332 -5.09 -14.18 -4.54
CA LYS A 332 -3.63 -14.29 -4.49
C LYS A 332 -2.98 -13.37 -3.46
N GLY A 333 -3.71 -12.38 -2.93
CA GLY A 333 -3.22 -11.46 -1.91
C GLY A 333 -4.01 -11.52 -0.60
N PRO A 334 -3.72 -10.62 0.36
CA PRO A 334 -4.35 -10.62 1.68
C PRO A 334 -5.84 -10.22 1.66
N GLU A 335 -6.35 -9.64 0.56
CA GLU A 335 -7.75 -9.24 0.41
C GLU A 335 -8.74 -10.41 0.52
N ILE A 336 -8.33 -11.62 0.12
CA ILE A 336 -9.15 -12.81 0.32
C ILE A 336 -9.29 -13.15 1.80
N ASP A 337 -8.23 -12.95 2.58
CA ASP A 337 -8.22 -13.24 4.00
C ASP A 337 -8.97 -12.16 4.78
N THR A 338 -8.96 -10.89 4.33
CA THR A 338 -9.90 -9.87 4.84
C THR A 338 -11.33 -10.40 4.85
N LEU A 339 -11.79 -10.94 3.71
CA LEU A 339 -13.14 -11.47 3.58
C LEU A 339 -13.36 -12.76 4.39
N ARG A 340 -12.36 -13.64 4.50
CA ARG A 340 -12.47 -14.86 5.31
C ARG A 340 -12.56 -14.56 6.80
N TYR A 341 -11.77 -13.62 7.30
CA TYR A 341 -11.80 -13.21 8.70
C TYR A 341 -13.10 -12.47 9.04
N ALA A 342 -13.66 -11.71 8.10
CA ALA A 342 -14.94 -11.03 8.29
C ALA A 342 -16.17 -11.96 8.13
N ALA A 343 -16.05 -13.05 7.37
CA ALA A 343 -17.15 -13.97 7.04
C ALA A 343 -17.96 -14.51 8.24
N PRO A 344 -17.38 -14.84 9.42
CA PRO A 344 -18.14 -15.31 10.57
C PRO A 344 -19.19 -14.32 11.07
N HIS A 345 -18.97 -13.03 10.82
CA HIS A 345 -19.79 -11.89 11.24
C HIS A 345 -20.79 -11.41 10.18
N ALA A 346 -20.77 -12.04 9.01
CA ALA A 346 -21.67 -11.71 7.93
C ALA A 346 -23.09 -12.28 8.12
N THR A 347 -24.08 -11.68 7.46
CA THR A 347 -25.42 -12.29 7.31
C THR A 347 -25.31 -13.72 6.75
N PHE A 348 -26.24 -14.60 7.10
CA PHE A 348 -26.13 -16.03 6.77
C PHE A 348 -25.90 -16.32 5.27
N LEU A 349 -26.55 -15.57 4.38
CA LEU A 349 -26.35 -15.71 2.94
C LEU A 349 -24.92 -15.32 2.52
N LEU A 350 -24.44 -14.19 3.01
CA LEU A 350 -23.08 -13.73 2.73
C LEU A 350 -22.04 -14.66 3.38
N LYS A 351 -22.32 -15.19 4.57
CA LYS A 351 -21.50 -16.21 5.23
C LYS A 351 -21.36 -17.50 4.41
N MET A 352 -22.41 -17.91 3.68
CA MET A 352 -22.32 -19.02 2.71
C MET A 352 -21.37 -18.70 1.55
N ILE A 353 -21.39 -17.46 1.05
CA ILE A 353 -20.53 -17.01 -0.04
C ILE A 353 -19.07 -16.89 0.44
N LEU A 354 -18.81 -16.06 1.45
CA LEU A 354 -17.47 -15.77 1.97
C LEU A 354 -16.83 -16.98 2.68
N GLY A 355 -17.62 -17.85 3.31
CA GLY A 355 -17.12 -19.11 3.85
C GLY A 355 -16.71 -20.12 2.77
N ASN A 356 -17.10 -19.91 1.52
CA ASN A 356 -16.85 -20.82 0.40
C ASN A 356 -16.24 -20.09 -0.81
N LEU A 357 -15.26 -19.21 -0.58
CA LEU A 357 -14.56 -18.49 -1.65
C LEU A 357 -13.88 -19.41 -2.67
N TRP A 358 -13.57 -20.67 -2.32
CA TRP A 358 -13.11 -21.68 -3.29
C TRP A 358 -14.12 -21.94 -4.43
N LEU A 359 -15.42 -21.72 -4.17
CA LEU A 359 -16.52 -21.89 -5.13
C LEU A 359 -17.02 -20.54 -5.68
N PHE A 360 -17.01 -19.50 -4.84
CA PHE A 360 -17.62 -18.20 -5.16
C PHE A 360 -16.61 -17.08 -5.45
N SER A 361 -15.30 -17.36 -5.53
CA SER A 361 -14.28 -16.32 -5.78
C SER A 361 -14.57 -15.49 -7.03
N GLY A 362 -14.94 -16.13 -8.14
CA GLY A 362 -15.28 -15.43 -9.38
C GLY A 362 -16.48 -14.50 -9.23
N LEU A 363 -17.52 -14.94 -8.50
CA LEU A 363 -18.70 -14.09 -8.22
C LEU A 363 -18.33 -12.89 -7.35
N VAL A 364 -17.51 -13.11 -6.31
CA VAL A 364 -17.07 -12.04 -5.41
C VAL A 364 -16.17 -11.05 -6.14
N SER A 365 -15.21 -11.54 -6.94
CA SER A 365 -14.35 -10.67 -7.75
C SER A 365 -15.16 -9.80 -8.71
N SER A 366 -16.15 -10.36 -9.43
CA SER A 366 -17.04 -9.58 -10.28
C SER A 366 -17.90 -8.57 -9.50
N ALA A 367 -18.25 -8.85 -8.24
CA ALA A 367 -18.97 -7.89 -7.40
C ALA A 367 -18.06 -6.74 -6.94
N LEU A 368 -16.79 -7.02 -6.63
CA LEU A 368 -15.79 -6.01 -6.30
C LEU A 368 -15.49 -5.08 -7.49
N GLU A 369 -15.61 -5.55 -8.74
CA GLU A 369 -15.44 -4.72 -9.94
C GLU A 369 -16.50 -3.63 -10.12
N LEU A 370 -17.62 -3.69 -9.37
CA LEU A 370 -18.75 -2.77 -9.51
C LEU A 370 -18.48 -1.37 -8.94
N SER A 371 -17.46 -1.22 -8.09
CA SER A 371 -17.05 0.08 -7.56
C SER A 371 -15.55 0.26 -7.69
N SER A 372 -15.09 1.46 -8.06
CA SER A 372 -13.65 1.75 -8.21
C SER A 372 -12.87 1.50 -6.92
N GLN A 373 -13.47 1.78 -5.77
CA GLN A 373 -12.86 1.59 -4.45
C GLN A 373 -12.63 0.10 -4.14
N THR A 374 -13.61 -0.76 -4.40
CA THR A 374 -13.45 -2.21 -4.17
C THR A 374 -12.64 -2.87 -5.27
N ASP A 375 -12.69 -2.34 -6.50
CA ASP A 375 -11.91 -2.85 -7.61
C ASP A 375 -10.42 -2.62 -7.35
N SER A 376 -10.04 -1.42 -6.86
CA SER A 376 -8.64 -1.07 -6.59
C SER A 376 -7.93 -1.97 -5.58
N ILE A 377 -8.68 -2.63 -4.69
CA ILE A 377 -8.16 -3.59 -3.72
C ILE A 377 -7.69 -4.87 -4.42
N GLN A 378 -8.41 -5.36 -5.43
CA GLN A 378 -8.13 -6.68 -6.02
C GLN A 378 -7.24 -6.66 -7.28
N ARG A 379 -6.82 -5.50 -7.78
CA ARG A 379 -6.09 -5.38 -9.06
C ARG A 379 -5.05 -4.29 -9.05
N THR A 380 -4.08 -4.37 -9.96
CA THR A 380 -3.29 -3.21 -10.34
C THR A 380 -4.20 -2.19 -11.01
N THR A 381 -4.19 -0.94 -10.56
CA THR A 381 -5.02 0.12 -11.17
C THR A 381 -4.22 0.91 -12.17
N THR A 382 -4.85 1.33 -13.25
CA THR A 382 -4.28 2.19 -14.29
C THR A 382 -5.05 3.50 -14.26
N ALA A 383 -4.34 4.63 -14.11
CA ALA A 383 -4.93 5.96 -14.11
C ALA A 383 -4.13 6.90 -15.00
N VAL A 384 -4.74 7.46 -16.04
CA VAL A 384 -4.12 8.50 -16.87
C VAL A 384 -4.29 9.84 -16.17
N THR A 385 -3.17 10.47 -15.80
CA THR A 385 -3.17 11.67 -14.96
C THR A 385 -2.82 12.95 -15.73
N ILE A 386 -2.11 12.83 -16.85
CA ILE A 386 -1.72 13.94 -17.71
C ILE A 386 -1.92 13.55 -19.17
N PHE A 387 -2.46 14.46 -19.99
CA PHE A 387 -2.56 14.31 -21.44
C PHE A 387 -2.34 15.66 -22.11
N ASN A 388 -1.23 15.81 -22.85
CA ASN A 388 -0.81 17.07 -23.47
C ASN A 388 -0.55 16.91 -24.97
N ALA A 389 -1.12 17.79 -25.79
CA ALA A 389 -0.81 17.89 -27.21
C ALA A 389 -1.29 19.20 -27.83
N GLY A 390 -0.58 19.70 -28.83
CA GLY A 390 -0.99 20.89 -29.59
C GLY A 390 -0.64 22.21 -28.90
N VAL A 391 -0.54 23.26 -29.71
CA VAL A 391 -0.27 24.64 -29.24
C VAL A 391 -1.21 25.68 -29.84
N LYS A 392 -1.90 25.33 -30.95
CA LYS A 392 -2.79 26.24 -31.69
C LYS A 392 -3.81 25.46 -32.53
N GLU A 393 -5.00 26.02 -32.73
CA GLU A 393 -6.14 25.40 -33.42
C GLU A 393 -5.91 25.07 -34.89
N ASN A 394 -4.94 25.72 -35.56
CA ASN A 394 -4.70 25.54 -36.98
C ASN A 394 -3.46 24.68 -37.32
N VAL A 395 -2.83 24.05 -36.31
CA VAL A 395 -1.63 23.22 -36.45
C VAL A 395 -1.89 21.83 -35.85
N VAL A 396 -1.69 20.77 -36.64
CA VAL A 396 -1.65 19.39 -36.12
C VAL A 396 -0.29 19.18 -35.43
N PRO A 397 -0.22 18.76 -34.16
CA PRO A 397 1.06 18.62 -33.46
C PRO A 397 1.85 17.41 -33.93
N SER A 398 3.18 17.52 -33.87
CA SER A 398 4.10 16.40 -34.12
C SER A 398 4.21 15.42 -32.95
N GLN A 399 3.77 15.80 -31.75
CA GLN A 399 3.86 14.96 -30.56
C GLN A 399 2.59 15.06 -29.72
N ALA A 400 2.22 13.94 -29.10
CA ALA A 400 1.28 13.87 -28.01
C ALA A 400 1.93 13.08 -26.87
N HIS A 401 1.71 13.52 -25.63
CA HIS A 401 2.29 12.93 -24.44
C HIS A 401 1.22 12.67 -23.38
N ALA A 402 1.28 11.51 -22.72
CA ALA A 402 0.46 11.22 -21.56
C ALA A 402 1.27 10.54 -20.46
N VAL A 403 0.80 10.70 -19.22
CA VAL A 403 1.39 10.06 -18.04
C VAL A 403 0.35 9.13 -17.43
N VAL A 404 0.76 7.89 -17.19
CA VAL A 404 -0.03 6.87 -16.53
C VAL A 404 0.56 6.57 -15.17
N ASN A 405 -0.29 6.54 -14.15
CA ASN A 405 0.04 6.09 -12.82
C ASN A 405 -0.54 4.70 -12.58
N HIS A 406 0.31 3.78 -12.12
CA HIS A 406 -0.10 2.47 -11.65
C HIS A 406 0.04 2.35 -10.15
N ARG A 407 -0.99 1.78 -9.50
CA ARG A 407 -0.86 1.21 -8.15
C ARG A 407 -0.81 -0.30 -8.30
N ILE A 408 0.36 -0.89 -8.09
CA ILE A 408 0.67 -2.29 -8.40
C ILE A 408 0.21 -3.20 -7.26
N HIS A 409 -0.59 -4.22 -7.57
CA HIS A 409 -1.03 -5.18 -6.56
C HIS A 409 0.14 -6.06 -6.07
N PRO A 410 0.23 -6.46 -4.78
CA PRO A 410 1.37 -7.24 -4.27
C PRO A 410 1.59 -8.60 -4.94
N SER A 411 0.53 -9.21 -5.46
CA SER A 411 0.60 -10.48 -6.20
C SER A 411 0.93 -10.31 -7.68
N ASP A 412 1.09 -9.08 -8.16
CA ASP A 412 1.37 -8.72 -9.56
C ASP A 412 2.84 -8.35 -9.73
N ASN A 413 3.31 -8.20 -10.97
CA ASN A 413 4.68 -7.77 -11.23
C ASN A 413 4.74 -6.62 -12.25
N LEU A 414 5.71 -5.73 -12.06
CA LEU A 414 5.86 -4.52 -12.87
C LEU A 414 6.07 -4.83 -14.35
N GLU A 415 6.80 -5.89 -14.71
CA GLU A 415 7.07 -6.18 -16.12
C GLU A 415 5.80 -6.64 -16.85
N ASP A 416 4.98 -7.51 -16.26
CA ASP A 416 3.69 -7.93 -16.84
C ASP A 416 2.73 -6.73 -16.97
N VAL A 417 2.74 -5.80 -16.00
CA VAL A 417 1.96 -4.55 -16.06
C VAL A 417 2.39 -3.72 -17.28
N LEU A 418 3.70 -3.52 -17.45
CA LEU A 418 4.27 -2.76 -18.58
C LEU A 418 4.10 -3.49 -19.92
N GLU A 419 4.09 -4.82 -19.94
CA GLU A 419 3.81 -5.60 -21.13
C GLU A 419 2.38 -5.35 -21.60
N LEU A 420 1.39 -5.41 -20.69
CA LEU A 420 0.00 -5.09 -21.04
C LEU A 420 -0.16 -3.63 -21.52
N ASP A 421 0.57 -2.69 -20.92
CA ASP A 421 0.58 -1.30 -21.39
C ASP A 421 1.09 -1.18 -22.83
N ARG A 422 2.19 -1.88 -23.16
CA ARG A 422 2.73 -1.92 -24.53
C ARG A 422 1.78 -2.60 -25.51
N GLU A 423 1.06 -3.64 -25.08
CA GLU A 423 0.04 -4.31 -25.91
C GLU A 423 -1.16 -3.39 -26.20
N ASN A 424 -1.60 -2.62 -25.21
CA ASN A 424 -2.74 -1.71 -25.34
C ASN A 424 -2.43 -0.45 -26.15
N ALA A 425 -1.19 0.06 -26.05
CA ALA A 425 -0.74 1.27 -26.69
C ALA A 425 0.18 1.00 -27.90
N ASP A 426 -0.30 0.18 -28.84
CA ASP A 426 0.41 -0.07 -30.10
C ASP A 426 0.77 1.25 -30.81
N ARG A 427 2.02 1.35 -31.30
CA ARG A 427 2.62 2.55 -31.91
C ARG A 427 2.81 3.76 -30.97
N VAL A 428 2.62 3.58 -29.66
CA VAL A 428 2.99 4.55 -28.64
C VAL A 428 4.26 4.05 -27.94
N LYS A 429 5.22 4.93 -27.71
CA LYS A 429 6.42 4.60 -26.93
C LYS A 429 6.04 4.62 -25.44
N VAL A 430 6.18 3.46 -24.80
CA VAL A 430 5.95 3.29 -23.36
C VAL A 430 7.30 3.31 -22.63
N THR A 431 7.51 4.28 -21.74
CA THR A 431 8.76 4.45 -20.99
C THR A 431 8.46 4.47 -19.49
N LEU A 432 9.09 3.57 -18.72
CA LEU A 432 9.02 3.64 -17.26
C LEU A 432 9.79 4.88 -16.79
N ARG A 433 9.10 5.81 -16.14
CA ARG A 433 9.70 7.02 -15.57
C ARG A 433 10.29 6.74 -14.20
N ASP A 434 9.48 6.17 -13.32
CA ASP A 434 9.85 5.88 -11.94
C ASP A 434 8.95 4.77 -11.37
N SER A 435 9.42 4.05 -10.35
CA SER A 435 8.66 3.01 -9.68
C SER A 435 9.27 2.59 -8.34
N PHE A 436 8.41 2.06 -7.47
CA PHE A 436 8.83 1.19 -6.37
C PHE A 436 7.92 -0.04 -6.28
N PRO A 437 8.47 -1.20 -5.88
CA PRO A 437 7.71 -2.43 -5.82
C PRO A 437 6.67 -2.40 -4.68
N PRO A 438 5.58 -3.19 -4.80
CA PRO A 438 4.68 -3.41 -3.67
C PRO A 438 5.44 -3.91 -2.43
N SER A 439 4.88 -3.71 -1.24
CA SER A 439 5.48 -4.31 -0.06
C SER A 439 5.31 -5.83 -0.10
N GLU A 440 6.22 -6.54 0.54
CA GLU A 440 5.96 -7.92 0.91
C GLU A 440 4.76 -7.99 1.86
N VAL A 441 4.11 -9.15 1.88
CA VAL A 441 3.00 -9.40 2.79
C VAL A 441 3.58 -9.82 4.14
N SER A 442 3.46 -8.96 5.14
CA SER A 442 3.86 -9.27 6.51
C SER A 442 3.03 -10.44 7.05
N SER A 443 3.62 -11.22 7.95
CA SER A 443 2.93 -12.37 8.56
C SER A 443 1.83 -11.91 9.55
N TYR A 444 0.67 -12.60 9.59
CA TYR A 444 -0.51 -12.15 10.38
C TYR A 444 -1.38 -13.27 10.99
N SER A 445 -0.80 -14.43 11.31
CA SER A 445 -1.53 -15.53 11.93
C SER A 445 -1.59 -15.45 13.46
N ASN A 446 -2.34 -16.35 14.09
CA ASN A 446 -2.53 -16.38 15.56
C ASN A 446 -1.23 -16.63 16.34
N ASP A 447 -0.23 -17.23 15.69
CA ASP A 447 1.11 -17.53 16.23
C ASP A 447 2.16 -16.44 15.94
N VAL A 448 1.80 -15.40 15.17
CA VAL A 448 2.70 -14.27 14.88
C VAL A 448 2.58 -13.23 15.99
N ILE A 449 3.57 -13.23 16.89
CA ILE A 449 3.58 -12.40 18.10
C ILE A 449 3.44 -10.90 17.79
N PRO A 450 4.22 -10.30 16.87
CA PRO A 450 4.08 -8.88 16.57
C PRO A 450 2.68 -8.46 16.07
N PHE A 451 2.08 -9.27 15.19
CA PHE A 451 0.71 -9.05 14.75
C PHE A 451 -0.28 -9.13 15.93
N GLN A 452 -0.10 -10.12 16.80
CA GLN A 452 -0.92 -10.27 18.01
C GLN A 452 -0.76 -9.08 18.97
N ILE A 453 0.43 -8.49 19.11
CA ILE A 453 0.64 -7.29 19.93
C ILE A 453 -0.22 -6.13 19.40
N VAL A 454 -0.20 -5.87 18.09
CA VAL A 454 -1.02 -4.82 17.46
C VAL A 454 -2.50 -5.10 17.64
N VAL A 455 -2.95 -6.32 17.31
CA VAL A 455 -4.38 -6.69 17.39
C VAL A 455 -4.90 -6.65 18.83
N ASN A 456 -4.16 -7.19 19.80
CA ASN A 456 -4.58 -7.16 21.20
C ASN A 456 -4.72 -5.73 21.71
N SER A 457 -3.78 -4.86 21.36
CA SER A 457 -3.82 -3.45 21.74
C SER A 457 -5.03 -2.75 21.13
N ALA A 458 -5.36 -3.03 19.88
CA ALA A 458 -6.56 -2.51 19.24
C ALA A 458 -7.86 -3.07 19.88
N LEU A 459 -7.92 -4.36 20.19
CA LEU A 459 -9.08 -4.99 20.84
C LEU A 459 -9.32 -4.52 22.28
N GLU A 460 -8.29 -4.07 22.99
CA GLU A 460 -8.44 -3.47 24.31
C GLU A 460 -9.10 -2.08 24.26
N VAL A 461 -8.95 -1.37 23.14
CA VAL A 461 -9.54 -0.04 22.92
C VAL A 461 -10.90 -0.15 22.19
N PHE A 462 -11.02 -1.10 21.27
CA PHE A 462 -12.19 -1.35 20.42
C PHE A 462 -12.72 -2.78 20.61
N PRO A 463 -13.28 -3.12 21.80
CA PRO A 463 -13.63 -4.51 22.15
C PRO A 463 -14.75 -5.11 21.30
N ASP A 464 -15.60 -4.28 20.70
CA ASP A 464 -16.71 -4.72 19.84
C ASP A 464 -16.29 -4.94 18.38
N ALA A 465 -15.07 -4.55 18.01
CA ALA A 465 -14.55 -4.64 16.66
C ALA A 465 -13.85 -6.00 16.40
N LYS A 466 -13.69 -6.36 15.12
CA LYS A 466 -13.13 -7.65 14.70
C LYS A 466 -11.90 -7.47 13.81
N PRO A 467 -10.76 -8.12 14.13
CA PRO A 467 -9.53 -7.93 13.40
C PRO A 467 -9.54 -8.62 12.05
N VAL A 468 -9.07 -7.91 11.03
CA VAL A 468 -8.90 -8.44 9.68
C VAL A 468 -7.57 -7.93 9.09
N PRO A 469 -6.77 -8.79 8.43
CA PRO A 469 -5.60 -8.32 7.68
C PRO A 469 -6.05 -7.54 6.45
N GLY A 470 -5.27 -6.56 6.02
CA GLY A 470 -5.63 -5.65 4.94
C GLY A 470 -4.52 -5.33 3.95
N LEU A 471 -4.97 -5.01 2.74
CA LEU A 471 -4.13 -4.44 1.69
C LEU A 471 -4.38 -2.93 1.62
N MET A 472 -3.36 -2.15 1.96
CA MET A 472 -3.40 -0.70 1.80
C MET A 472 -3.16 -0.34 0.33
N VAL A 473 -4.12 0.39 -0.24
CA VAL A 473 -4.07 0.80 -1.65
C VAL A 473 -3.22 2.06 -1.87
N ALA A 474 -3.01 2.82 -0.80
CA ALA A 474 -2.09 3.95 -0.71
C ALA A 474 -0.70 3.47 -0.26
N ASN A 475 0.20 4.43 -0.04
CA ASN A 475 1.54 4.21 0.46
C ASN A 475 1.79 5.09 1.68
N THR A 476 2.74 4.67 2.50
CA THR A 476 3.23 5.32 3.72
C THR A 476 4.76 5.29 3.70
N ASP A 477 5.39 5.93 4.67
CA ASP A 477 6.85 5.90 4.89
C ASP A 477 7.44 4.50 5.08
N THR A 478 6.62 3.48 5.38
CA THR A 478 7.04 2.08 5.54
C THR A 478 7.91 1.51 4.42
N PHE A 479 7.84 2.04 3.19
CA PHE A 479 8.68 1.54 2.10
C PHE A 479 10.18 1.77 2.33
N HIS A 480 10.54 2.80 3.11
CA HIS A 480 11.92 3.11 3.49
C HIS A 480 12.48 2.16 4.54
N TYR A 481 11.62 1.43 5.25
CA TYR A 481 11.98 0.58 6.38
C TYR A 481 12.02 -0.92 6.03
N LYS A 482 11.79 -1.29 4.77
CA LYS A 482 11.75 -2.69 4.27
C LYS A 482 13.05 -3.47 4.53
N ASN A 483 14.19 -2.78 4.66
CA ASN A 483 15.49 -3.38 4.98
C ASN A 483 15.66 -3.72 6.47
N LEU A 484 14.82 -3.16 7.36
CA LEU A 484 14.97 -3.33 8.81
C LEU A 484 14.20 -4.54 9.35
N THR A 485 13.02 -4.84 8.80
CA THR A 485 12.17 -5.97 9.21
C THR A 485 11.16 -6.35 8.13
N ASP A 486 10.73 -7.61 8.13
CA ASP A 486 9.65 -8.16 7.30
C ASP A 486 8.26 -8.06 7.96
N LYS A 487 8.21 -7.65 9.24
CA LYS A 487 6.97 -7.50 10.03
C LYS A 487 6.59 -6.02 10.12
N ILE A 488 5.95 -5.53 9.07
CA ILE A 488 5.56 -4.14 8.86
C ILE A 488 4.04 -4.06 8.91
N TYR A 489 3.51 -3.45 9.96
CA TYR A 489 2.06 -3.25 10.13
C TYR A 489 1.69 -1.78 9.98
N ARG A 490 0.49 -1.52 9.47
CA ARG A 490 -0.05 -0.18 9.22
C ARG A 490 -1.42 -0.07 9.85
N PHE A 491 -1.49 0.68 10.95
CA PHE A 491 -2.73 0.83 11.69
C PHE A 491 -2.75 2.13 12.49
N THR A 492 -3.68 2.98 12.11
CA THR A 492 -4.06 4.19 12.81
C THR A 492 -5.31 3.90 13.66
N PRO A 493 -5.28 4.06 14.99
CA PRO A 493 -6.36 3.68 15.91
C PRO A 493 -7.54 4.68 15.91
N VAL A 494 -8.01 5.07 14.73
CA VAL A 494 -9.16 5.94 14.50
C VAL A 494 -10.36 5.10 14.11
N TYR A 495 -11.55 5.49 14.58
CA TYR A 495 -12.82 4.88 14.16
C TYR A 495 -13.46 5.76 13.09
N ASN A 496 -13.58 5.24 11.87
CA ASN A 496 -14.13 5.96 10.73
C ASN A 496 -15.43 5.33 10.24
N LEU A 497 -16.39 6.19 9.90
CA LEU A 497 -17.53 5.83 9.07
C LEU A 497 -17.16 6.02 7.58
N PRO A 498 -17.93 5.44 6.63
CA PRO A 498 -17.65 5.59 5.22
C PRO A 498 -17.50 7.05 4.74
N GLU A 499 -18.27 7.97 5.31
CA GLU A 499 -18.20 9.42 5.04
C GLU A 499 -16.91 10.09 5.53
N ASP A 500 -16.27 9.55 6.56
CA ASP A 500 -15.03 10.11 7.12
C ASP A 500 -13.80 9.72 6.28
N ILE A 501 -13.89 8.63 5.50
CA ILE A 501 -12.80 8.19 4.61
C ILE A 501 -12.46 9.27 3.56
N ALA A 502 -13.44 10.04 3.10
CA ALA A 502 -13.23 11.11 2.13
C ALA A 502 -12.55 12.36 2.72
N ARG A 503 -12.33 12.40 4.04
CA ARG A 503 -11.71 13.54 4.73
C ARG A 503 -10.19 13.48 4.74
N PHE A 504 -9.59 12.30 4.55
CA PHE A 504 -8.15 12.16 4.31
C PHE A 504 -7.77 12.94 3.05
N HIS A 505 -6.84 13.89 3.20
CA HIS A 505 -6.47 14.88 2.17
C HIS A 505 -7.64 15.76 1.68
N GLY A 506 -8.81 15.66 2.32
CA GLY A 506 -10.06 16.28 1.94
C GLY A 506 -10.35 17.57 2.71
N ILE A 507 -11.53 18.13 2.46
CA ILE A 507 -12.07 19.29 3.16
C ILE A 507 -12.72 18.86 4.48
N ASP A 508 -12.69 19.73 5.48
CA ASP A 508 -13.25 19.50 6.83
C ASP A 508 -12.66 18.24 7.48
N GLU A 509 -11.35 18.05 7.33
CA GLU A 509 -10.62 17.03 8.09
C GLU A 509 -10.84 17.24 9.60
N ARG A 510 -11.14 16.16 10.32
CA ARG A 510 -11.49 16.21 11.74
C ARG A 510 -11.32 14.87 12.44
N ILE A 511 -11.12 14.92 13.75
CA ILE A 511 -11.17 13.76 14.66
C ILE A 511 -12.07 14.10 15.85
N SER A 512 -12.85 13.16 16.36
CA SER A 512 -13.59 13.41 17.60
C SER A 512 -12.68 13.36 18.82
N VAL A 513 -12.99 14.15 19.85
CA VAL A 513 -12.26 14.16 21.13
C VAL A 513 -12.21 12.77 21.78
N ASP A 514 -13.30 12.00 21.68
CA ASP A 514 -13.36 10.60 22.15
C ASP A 514 -12.39 9.69 21.38
N ILE A 515 -12.36 9.79 20.05
CA ILE A 515 -11.48 8.96 19.23
C ILE A 515 -10.01 9.36 19.44
N TYR A 516 -9.69 10.65 19.56
CA TYR A 516 -8.32 11.06 19.90
C TYR A 516 -7.88 10.51 21.26
N SER A 517 -8.77 10.47 22.27
CA SER A 517 -8.45 9.79 23.54
C SER A 517 -8.11 8.31 23.34
N LYS A 518 -8.84 7.62 22.46
CA LYS A 518 -8.58 6.21 22.11
C LYS A 518 -7.26 6.02 21.35
N VAL A 519 -6.86 6.97 20.52
CA VAL A 519 -5.54 6.96 19.84
C VAL A 519 -4.43 6.89 20.89
N VAL A 520 -4.48 7.77 21.88
CA VAL A 520 -3.51 7.79 22.99
C VAL A 520 -3.55 6.46 23.77
N GLN A 521 -4.75 5.95 24.08
CA GLN A 521 -4.92 4.67 24.78
C GLN A 521 -4.31 3.49 24.00
N PHE A 522 -4.48 3.46 22.69
CA PHE A 522 -3.94 2.41 21.84
C PHE A 522 -2.41 2.38 21.91
N TYR A 523 -1.72 3.51 21.75
CA TYR A 523 -0.25 3.53 21.81
C TYR A 523 0.27 3.16 23.20
N TYR A 524 -0.42 3.57 24.27
CA TYR A 524 -0.08 3.10 25.61
C TYR A 524 -0.23 1.58 25.74
N ARG A 525 -1.35 1.01 25.24
CA ARG A 525 -1.58 -0.44 25.25
C ARG A 525 -0.56 -1.19 24.40
N LEU A 526 -0.18 -0.64 23.26
CA LEU A 526 0.86 -1.20 22.41
C LEU A 526 2.20 -1.28 23.14
N MET A 527 2.61 -0.20 23.79
CA MET A 527 3.85 -0.16 24.59
C MET A 527 3.83 -1.16 25.74
N VAL A 528 2.69 -1.29 26.44
CA VAL A 528 2.50 -2.27 27.51
C VAL A 528 2.49 -3.70 26.96
N ASN A 529 1.82 -3.93 25.84
CA ASN A 529 1.66 -5.24 25.25
C ASN A 529 2.96 -5.76 24.61
N ALA A 530 3.81 -4.85 24.12
CA ALA A 530 5.14 -5.17 23.60
C ALA A 530 6.14 -5.58 24.70
N ASP A 531 5.86 -5.30 25.97
CA ASP A 531 6.67 -5.76 27.12
C ASP A 531 6.40 -7.22 27.51
N PHE A 532 5.40 -7.88 26.89
CA PHE A 532 5.12 -9.28 27.18
C PHE A 532 6.13 -10.21 26.54
N ASP A 533 6.78 -10.96 27.42
CA ASP A 533 7.64 -12.07 27.07
C ASP A 533 6.74 -13.23 26.61
N VAL A 534 6.47 -13.32 25.31
CA VAL A 534 5.83 -14.51 24.75
C VAL A 534 6.86 -15.62 24.80
N LYS A 535 6.86 -16.34 25.93
CA LYS A 535 7.61 -17.59 26.03
C LYS A 535 7.02 -18.54 25.01
N ILE A 536 7.68 -18.65 23.85
CA ILE A 536 7.53 -19.82 22.99
C ILE A 536 7.92 -20.99 23.90
N ALA A 537 6.94 -21.79 24.31
CA ALA A 537 7.22 -23.05 24.97
C ALA A 537 8.24 -23.76 24.08
N PRO A 538 9.38 -24.23 24.62
CA PRO A 538 10.39 -24.89 23.79
C PRO A 538 9.64 -25.92 22.97
N THR A 539 9.68 -25.75 21.64
CA THR A 539 9.05 -26.65 20.70
C THR A 539 9.42 -28.02 21.20
N ALA A 540 8.44 -28.83 21.58
CA ALA A 540 8.71 -30.20 21.91
C ALA A 540 9.37 -30.75 20.65
N GLN A 541 10.70 -30.83 20.67
CA GLN A 541 11.44 -31.77 19.87
C GLN A 541 10.78 -33.08 20.29
N VAL A 542 9.80 -33.52 19.53
CA VAL A 542 9.33 -34.89 19.59
C VAL A 542 10.55 -35.64 19.09
N GLU A 543 11.44 -35.94 20.02
CA GLU A 543 12.46 -36.95 19.85
C GLU A 543 11.66 -38.23 19.71
N VAL A 544 11.26 -38.52 18.47
CA VAL A 544 10.58 -39.75 18.14
C VAL A 544 11.56 -40.83 18.52
N LYS A 545 11.27 -41.54 19.62
CA LYS A 545 12.09 -42.65 20.04
C LYS A 545 12.05 -43.68 18.90
N PRO A 546 13.18 -44.28 18.50
CA PRO A 546 13.21 -45.30 17.45
C PRO A 546 12.19 -46.43 17.69
N GLU A 547 11.89 -46.69 18.96
CA GLU A 547 10.90 -47.64 19.46
C GLU A 547 9.46 -47.33 18.99
N GLU A 548 9.08 -46.05 18.89
CA GLU A 548 7.73 -45.63 18.45
C GLU A 548 7.57 -45.68 16.93
N VAL A 549 8.69 -45.66 16.18
CA VAL A 549 8.70 -45.85 14.72
C VAL A 549 8.60 -47.33 14.35
N GLU A 550 9.25 -48.22 15.11
CA GLU A 550 9.15 -49.67 14.91
C GLU A 550 7.74 -50.19 15.20
N GLU A 551 7.07 -49.71 16.26
CA GLU A 551 5.69 -50.08 16.58
C GLU A 551 4.70 -49.62 15.49
N PHE A 552 4.95 -48.46 14.86
CA PHE A 552 4.12 -47.97 13.76
C PHE A 552 4.37 -48.72 12.43
N LEU A 553 5.58 -49.23 12.21
CA LEU A 553 5.94 -50.03 11.04
C LEU A 553 5.43 -51.48 11.15
N GLU A 554 5.42 -52.09 12.33
CA GLU A 554 4.81 -53.41 12.56
C GLU A 554 3.28 -53.39 12.31
N ILE A 555 2.61 -52.29 12.67
CA ILE A 555 1.16 -52.13 12.41
C ILE A 555 0.84 -52.01 10.91
N LEU A 556 1.78 -51.48 10.11
CA LEU A 556 1.60 -51.34 8.66
C LEU A 556 1.90 -52.66 7.91
N GLU A 557 2.77 -53.53 8.44
CA GLU A 557 3.04 -54.86 7.87
C GLU A 557 1.94 -55.89 8.13
N GLU A 558 1.06 -55.69 9.13
CA GLU A 558 -0.09 -56.58 9.39
C GLU A 558 -1.35 -56.25 8.56
N SER A 559 -1.34 -55.21 7.73
CA SER A 559 -2.47 -54.85 6.87
C SER A 559 -2.33 -55.42 5.45
N ASP A 560 -2.85 -56.64 5.24
CA ASP A 560 -3.04 -57.23 3.91
C ASP A 560 -3.96 -56.34 3.06
N TYR A 561 -3.36 -55.50 2.20
CA TYR A 561 -4.07 -54.84 1.10
C TYR A 561 -3.25 -54.90 -0.19
N GLU A 562 -3.52 -55.92 -1.01
CA GLU A 562 -3.02 -55.99 -2.39
C GLU A 562 -3.65 -54.88 -3.26
N SER A 563 -2.80 -54.05 -3.87
CA SER A 563 -3.15 -53.19 -5.00
C SER A 563 -2.21 -53.50 -6.18
N PRO A 564 -2.73 -53.81 -7.39
CA PRO A 564 -1.88 -53.98 -8.55
C PRO A 564 -1.65 -52.63 -9.23
N ILE A 565 -0.38 -52.30 -9.52
CA ILE A 565 0.14 -51.80 -10.81
C ILE A 565 1.59 -51.32 -10.61
N ASN A 566 2.52 -52.01 -11.27
CA ASN A 566 3.91 -51.63 -11.54
C ASN A 566 3.96 -50.43 -12.51
N ASN A 567 4.89 -49.48 -12.34
CA ASN A 567 6.21 -49.48 -13.00
C ASN A 567 6.97 -48.15 -12.78
N THR A 568 8.25 -48.24 -12.33
CA THR A 568 9.48 -47.53 -12.78
C THR A 568 9.44 -45.99 -12.93
N ASP A 569 10.36 -45.17 -12.39
CA ASP A 569 11.79 -45.37 -12.11
C ASP A 569 12.27 -44.45 -10.98
N SER A 570 13.16 -45.01 -10.17
CA SER A 570 13.94 -44.40 -9.10
C SER A 570 15.21 -43.72 -9.63
N ASN A 571 15.56 -42.55 -9.09
CA ASN A 571 16.90 -42.28 -8.54
C ASN A 571 16.98 -40.86 -7.94
N LEU A 572 16.71 -40.77 -6.64
CA LEU A 572 17.15 -39.70 -5.74
C LEU A 572 18.05 -40.36 -4.70
N LEU A 573 19.31 -39.94 -4.62
CA LEU A 573 20.21 -40.19 -3.50
C LEU A 573 21.07 -38.92 -3.27
N PRO A 574 21.58 -38.71 -2.05
CA PRO A 574 21.37 -37.46 -1.32
C PRO A 574 22.67 -36.66 -1.07
N LEU A 575 22.46 -35.39 -0.74
CA LEU A 575 23.45 -34.46 -0.21
C LEU A 575 23.97 -34.92 1.16
N THR A 576 25.30 -35.03 1.31
CA THR A 576 26.01 -34.61 2.53
C THR A 576 27.53 -34.60 2.36
N LYS A 577 28.13 -33.44 2.70
CA LYS A 577 29.52 -33.17 3.09
C LYS A 577 30.65 -33.41 2.07
N VAL A 578 31.46 -32.38 1.81
CA VAL A 578 32.75 -32.13 2.51
C VAL A 578 33.30 -30.75 2.09
N MET A 579 33.94 -30.08 3.05
CA MET A 579 34.59 -28.78 3.05
C MET A 579 35.91 -28.73 2.24
N GLU A 580 36.40 -27.49 2.11
CA GLU A 580 37.81 -27.04 2.06
C GLU A 580 38.51 -26.81 0.70
N GLU A 581 38.82 -25.51 0.51
CA GLU A 581 40.08 -24.91 0.05
C GLU A 581 40.58 -25.19 -1.39
N SER A 582 40.69 -24.12 -2.19
CA SER A 582 41.94 -23.38 -2.41
C SER A 582 41.92 -22.58 -3.72
N ASP A 583 42.13 -21.27 -3.57
CA ASP A 583 43.01 -20.35 -4.29
C ASP A 583 43.35 -20.50 -5.79
N GLU A 584 43.33 -19.33 -6.44
CA GLU A 584 44.22 -18.86 -7.52
C GLU A 584 44.20 -19.63 -8.87
N ASN A 585 43.79 -18.97 -9.96
CA ASN A 585 44.72 -18.13 -10.73
C ASN A 585 44.09 -17.45 -11.95
N SER A 586 44.82 -16.42 -12.34
CA SER A 586 44.69 -15.43 -13.41
C SER A 586 44.64 -15.94 -14.86
N ALA A 587 44.03 -15.08 -15.69
CA ALA A 587 44.41 -14.60 -17.03
C ALA A 587 45.11 -15.55 -18.04
N ASN A 588 44.59 -15.65 -19.28
CA ASN A 588 45.02 -14.81 -20.42
C ASN A 588 44.40 -15.24 -21.76
N GLU A 589 44.09 -14.22 -22.57
CA GLU A 589 44.39 -14.04 -24.00
C GLU A 589 43.66 -14.79 -25.15
N THR A 590 43.14 -13.92 -26.04
CA THR A 590 43.21 -13.87 -27.53
C THR A 590 42.49 -14.96 -28.34
N ASP A 591 41.86 -14.68 -29.50
CA ASP A 591 42.26 -13.78 -30.58
C ASP A 591 41.12 -13.52 -31.59
N SER A 592 41.06 -12.26 -32.08
CA SER A 592 40.88 -11.82 -33.48
C SER A 592 39.79 -12.38 -34.43
N HIS A 593 38.97 -11.47 -34.99
CA HIS A 593 39.00 -11.18 -36.44
C HIS A 593 38.38 -9.80 -36.80
N LEU A 594 38.95 -9.21 -37.85
CA LEU A 594 38.98 -7.80 -38.25
C LEU A 594 38.53 -7.65 -39.72
N MET A 595 37.94 -6.51 -40.10
CA MET A 595 38.02 -5.74 -41.38
C MET A 595 36.75 -4.86 -41.52
N ILE A 596 36.73 -3.53 -41.42
CA ILE A 596 37.37 -2.37 -42.11
C ILE A 596 36.86 -2.09 -43.54
N LEU A 597 36.29 -0.88 -43.74
CA LEU A 597 36.54 0.18 -44.77
C LEU A 597 35.43 1.28 -44.60
N GLN A 598 35.66 2.52 -44.10
CA GLN A 598 36.27 3.76 -44.67
C GLN A 598 35.73 4.17 -46.06
N ASP A 599 35.38 5.41 -46.45
CA ASP A 599 35.49 6.77 -45.90
C ASP A 599 34.74 7.83 -46.81
N ILE A 600 34.03 8.81 -46.21
CA ILE A 600 33.99 10.32 -46.43
C ILE A 600 33.54 10.94 -47.83
N PRO A 601 33.25 12.27 -47.98
CA PRO A 601 32.04 13.10 -47.72
C PRO A 601 31.50 13.88 -48.97
N GLU A 602 30.47 14.75 -48.82
CA GLU A 602 30.41 16.11 -49.44
C GLU A 602 29.18 16.95 -48.98
N GLU A 603 29.43 18.22 -48.65
CA GLU A 603 28.51 19.40 -48.65
C GLU A 603 29.03 20.37 -49.75
N PRO A 604 28.42 21.55 -50.11
CA PRO A 604 27.22 22.28 -49.62
C PRO A 604 26.33 22.87 -50.76
N ASN A 605 25.23 23.59 -50.44
CA ASN A 605 24.88 24.86 -51.13
C ASN A 605 23.79 25.69 -50.43
N GLU A 606 24.10 26.96 -50.19
CA GLU A 606 23.19 28.05 -49.79
C GLU A 606 22.78 28.94 -50.99
N ASN A 607 21.76 29.79 -50.73
CA ASN A 607 21.48 31.14 -51.26
C ASN A 607 20.40 31.30 -52.39
N PRO A 608 19.75 32.47 -52.54
CA PRO A 608 18.65 32.99 -51.68
C PRO A 608 17.47 33.65 -52.46
N SER A 609 16.48 34.15 -51.69
CA SER A 609 15.63 35.35 -51.92
C SER A 609 14.70 35.44 -53.14
N ASN A 610 13.40 35.68 -52.88
CA ASN A 610 12.67 36.76 -53.54
C ASN A 610 11.44 37.19 -52.72
N GLU A 611 11.39 38.49 -52.44
CA GLU A 611 10.26 39.25 -51.93
C GLU A 611 9.08 39.20 -52.92
N THR A 612 7.84 39.32 -52.41
CA THR A 612 6.88 40.31 -52.93
C THR A 612 5.75 40.51 -51.94
N ASP A 613 5.78 41.69 -51.36
CA ASP A 613 4.70 42.40 -50.67
C ASP A 613 3.56 42.72 -51.64
N SER A 614 2.31 42.53 -51.19
CA SER A 614 1.16 43.27 -51.71
C SER A 614 0.09 43.38 -50.63
N GLY A 615 0.07 44.53 -49.96
CA GLY A 615 -0.94 44.91 -48.98
C GLY A 615 -2.30 45.28 -49.56
N LEU A 616 -3.32 45.17 -48.68
CA LEU A 616 -4.61 45.86 -48.75
C LEU A 616 -5.08 46.13 -47.29
N PRO A 617 -5.48 47.37 -46.93
CA PRO A 617 -6.06 47.73 -45.62
C PRO A 617 -7.58 48.04 -45.73
N PRO A 618 -8.26 48.54 -44.68
CA PRO A 618 -8.38 48.04 -43.30
C PRO A 618 -9.87 47.85 -42.88
N SER A 619 -10.14 47.19 -41.76
CA SER A 619 -11.42 47.33 -41.05
C SER A 619 -11.23 47.33 -39.53
N GLN A 620 -11.25 48.56 -38.99
CA GLN A 620 -11.80 49.04 -37.71
C GLN A 620 -11.78 48.13 -36.46
N ASP A 621 -10.87 48.49 -35.55
CA ASP A 621 -11.03 48.77 -34.12
C ASP A 621 -12.25 48.19 -33.38
N ILE A 622 -11.99 47.21 -32.51
CA ILE A 622 -12.66 47.03 -31.22
C ILE A 622 -11.56 46.84 -30.16
N LEU A 623 -11.77 47.51 -29.03
CA LEU A 623 -10.84 47.84 -27.96
C LEU A 623 -10.26 46.61 -27.24
N GLU A 624 -8.93 46.63 -27.05
CA GLU A 624 -8.17 45.81 -26.10
C GLU A 624 -8.42 46.29 -24.66
N GLU A 625 -8.68 45.34 -23.75
CA GLU A 625 -8.40 45.48 -22.32
C GLU A 625 -7.18 44.59 -22.02
N ASP A 626 -6.16 45.21 -21.42
CA ASP A 626 -4.89 44.63 -21.03
C ASP A 626 -5.06 43.50 -19.99
N PHE A 627 -4.45 42.34 -20.24
CA PHE A 627 -4.00 41.41 -19.20
C PHE A 627 -2.51 41.15 -19.41
N ASP A 628 -1.70 41.68 -18.48
CA ASP A 628 -0.26 41.42 -18.37
C ASP A 628 0.00 39.92 -18.15
N ALA A 629 0.59 39.27 -19.16
CA ALA A 629 1.21 37.96 -19.01
C ALA A 629 2.69 38.13 -18.64
N MET A 630 3.09 37.60 -17.48
CA MET A 630 4.50 37.43 -17.10
C MET A 630 5.16 36.34 -17.99
N PRO A 631 6.47 36.47 -18.30
CA PRO A 631 7.13 35.57 -19.24
C PRO A 631 7.42 34.20 -18.62
N VAL A 632 7.03 33.16 -19.37
CA VAL A 632 7.48 31.77 -19.20
C VAL A 632 8.94 31.70 -19.63
N ASN A 633 9.83 31.26 -18.74
CA ASN A 633 11.23 31.01 -19.07
C ASN A 633 11.44 29.50 -19.27
N GLU A 634 11.91 29.16 -20.47
CA GLU A 634 12.65 27.95 -20.87
C GLU A 634 13.78 27.69 -19.85
N THR A 635 14.26 26.49 -19.50
CA THR A 635 14.50 25.21 -20.19
C THR A 635 15.04 24.25 -19.09
N TYR A 636 14.69 22.97 -19.07
CA TYR A 636 15.41 21.96 -18.25
C TYR A 636 16.07 20.92 -19.16
N SER A 637 17.39 21.03 -19.29
CA SER A 637 18.31 19.95 -19.65
C SER A 637 19.54 20.14 -18.78
N ASP A 638 20.12 19.01 -18.35
CA ASP A 638 21.43 18.82 -17.71
C ASP A 638 21.38 18.46 -16.22
N MET A 639 21.09 17.17 -15.98
CA MET A 639 21.58 16.46 -14.79
C MET A 639 23.05 16.06 -15.04
N LEU A 640 23.95 16.55 -14.18
CA LEU A 640 25.30 16.01 -14.01
C LEU A 640 25.44 15.41 -12.59
N PRO A 641 26.22 14.34 -12.39
CA PRO A 641 26.27 13.58 -11.15
C PRO A 641 27.10 14.28 -10.07
N LEU A 642 26.65 14.22 -8.82
CA LEU A 642 27.37 14.73 -7.65
C LEU A 642 28.53 13.79 -7.28
N GLU A 643 29.77 14.21 -7.58
CA GLU A 643 31.00 13.66 -7.00
C GLU A 643 31.35 14.34 -5.67
N SER A 644 31.62 13.51 -4.66
CA SER A 644 32.45 13.69 -3.45
C SER A 644 32.75 15.11 -2.93
N ALA A 645 32.25 15.42 -1.74
CA ALA A 645 32.74 16.54 -0.92
C ALA A 645 34.10 16.23 -0.27
N PRO A 646 35.02 17.22 -0.14
CA PRO A 646 36.36 16.99 0.37
C PRO A 646 36.42 16.97 1.91
N LYS A 647 37.29 16.09 2.42
CA LYS A 647 37.79 16.04 3.80
C LYS A 647 38.69 17.24 4.11
N ASP A 648 38.75 17.53 5.42
CA ASP A 648 39.69 18.38 6.14
C ASP A 648 39.30 19.85 6.30
N LEU A 649 38.88 20.22 7.52
CA LEU A 649 39.24 21.50 8.14
C LEU A 649 39.30 21.35 9.67
N ASP A 650 40.47 21.67 10.19
CA ASP A 650 40.95 21.46 11.55
C ASP A 650 40.25 22.29 12.64
N LEU A 651 40.30 21.68 13.83
CA LEU A 651 39.99 22.18 15.17
C LEU A 651 40.55 23.58 15.47
N TYR A 652 39.72 24.45 16.07
CA TYR A 652 40.20 25.42 17.07
C TYR A 652 39.26 25.53 18.27
N ASP A 653 39.91 25.39 19.41
CA ASP A 653 39.53 25.43 20.82
C ASP A 653 39.12 26.83 21.29
N LEU A 654 37.96 26.98 21.96
CA LEU A 654 37.70 28.08 22.90
C LEU A 654 36.70 27.65 24.00
N THR A 655 37.23 27.48 25.21
CA THR A 655 36.52 27.43 26.50
C THR A 655 35.94 28.81 26.92
N PRO A 656 35.06 28.86 27.94
CA PRO A 656 33.98 29.85 28.05
C PRO A 656 34.30 31.05 28.96
N GLU A 657 33.65 32.19 28.70
CA GLU A 657 33.52 33.27 29.68
C GLU A 657 32.04 33.62 29.90
N GLU A 658 31.67 33.61 31.18
CA GLU A 658 30.47 34.18 31.76
C GLU A 658 30.42 35.69 31.47
N GLU A 659 29.25 36.24 31.14
CA GLU A 659 28.86 37.54 31.71
C GLU A 659 27.36 37.82 31.65
N THR A 660 26.95 38.55 32.67
CA THR A 660 25.63 38.80 33.24
C THR A 660 24.75 39.81 32.50
N PHE A 661 23.43 39.60 32.60
CA PHE A 661 22.33 40.57 32.77
C PHE A 661 22.47 42.01 32.21
N SER A 662 21.51 42.40 31.36
CA SER A 662 20.87 43.73 31.45
C SER A 662 19.53 43.79 30.71
N ASN A 663 18.49 44.16 31.45
CA ASN A 663 17.22 44.73 30.98
C ASN A 663 17.40 45.82 29.90
N ARG A 664 16.49 45.88 28.91
CA ARG A 664 15.71 47.08 28.54
C ARG A 664 14.72 46.84 27.39
N THR A 665 13.44 46.89 27.76
CA THR A 665 12.31 47.64 27.14
C THR A 665 12.32 48.03 25.66
N ILE A 666 11.23 47.63 24.99
CA ILE A 666 10.27 48.40 24.15
C ILE A 666 10.80 48.93 22.79
N ASP A 667 10.30 48.39 21.68
CA ASP A 667 9.11 48.93 20.96
C ASP A 667 8.36 47.80 20.23
#